data_AF-A0A927CL28-F1
#
_entry.id   AF-A0A927CL28-F1
#
_cell.length_a   1.000
_cell.length_b   1.000
_cell.length_c   1.000
_cell.angle_alpha   90.00
_cell.angle_beta   90.00
_cell.angle_gamma   90.00
#
_symmetry.space_group_name_H-M   'P 1'
#
loop_
_entity.id
_entity.type
_entity.pdbx_description
1 polymer ?
#
loop_
_entity_poly.entity_id
_entity_poly.type
_entity_poly.pdbx_seq_one_letter_code
_entity_poly.pdbx_strand_id
1 'polypeptide(L)'
;MGRRTRLKANDQRQISNELRSILEAVSNRLIPEDDWPSATDGGVLAYLERRAGEDPAAWERMESGLRALDAEASSRYSRPFPNLTAGEQDDLLRLVQQEHVRNWSVSSASFFNELLSLVAEGYYGSPDSGGNREAKSWRMIGYRPGPATGGQTPAAETELPERAIHQLRERYDAVIVGAGAGGSVAAATLAESGMSVLVVERGSRLGYNQVGSDHLRNHRLSKYGHNTGPDREGNPRTILTEAGEERVTAPFESDYHNNAMTVGGGTRVYGAQAWRFHPEDFRMATRYGVPDGSSLSDWPIAYEELEPYYERAEWEVGVSGDGNAHPGHAKRSRPYPMPALSMTLEARRLAEAAAKLGWDAGAVPLLINSVERDGRPACVRCGQCVGFACPTDSKNGGHNTMLVRAIATGNCDLICDTMVERIDTEGGKRATGVRLVQQAGDGARRRQVRAGHVVVAAGAIESARLLLHSASDAEPDGIGNRNGLVGRNLQGHVYSGAYGLFDDPVQDGLGPGVGIATLRFAHGNGGGVIGGGLLANEFTRLPLIHWNRALAPDAPRWGLAGKHTMRDSYLRTSQIQGPIQEIPSPESRVRLSPTIKDRFGIPVAQLSGSIHPESLRAAEMLGEQAERWLWAAGARQVWRTRPGGGLSAGQHQAGTLRMGNDPATSVTDPTGRVHGYDNLWVSDGSVHVTNGGVNPVLTILALAFRTSDSLVKHG
;
A
#
# COMPACT_ATOMS: atom_id res chain seq x y z
N MET A 1 22.58 17.83 -0.33
CA MET A 1 23.65 17.56 -1.32
C MET A 1 23.59 16.06 -1.65
N GLY A 2 22.93 15.71 -2.76
CA GLY A 2 22.52 14.34 -3.05
C GLY A 2 23.69 13.43 -3.40
N ARG A 3 23.91 12.38 -2.59
CA ARG A 3 24.64 11.20 -3.04
C ARG A 3 23.72 10.42 -3.98
N ARG A 4 23.67 10.87 -5.24
CA ARG A 4 23.68 9.89 -6.33
C ARG A 4 24.98 9.13 -6.13
N THR A 5 24.90 7.87 -5.74
CA THR A 5 25.92 6.90 -6.13
C THR A 5 26.10 7.12 -7.63
N ARG A 6 27.19 7.77 -8.02
CA ARG A 6 27.71 7.64 -9.38
C ARG A 6 27.96 6.15 -9.52
N LEU A 7 26.99 5.44 -10.10
CA LEU A 7 27.27 4.18 -10.78
C LEU A 7 28.51 4.48 -11.61
N LYS A 8 29.60 3.78 -11.33
CA LYS A 8 30.76 3.80 -12.21
C LYS A 8 30.22 3.40 -13.59
N ALA A 9 30.13 4.37 -14.49
CA ALA A 9 29.97 4.08 -15.90
C ALA A 9 31.24 3.35 -16.32
N ASN A 10 31.12 2.04 -16.61
CA ASN A 10 32.04 1.16 -17.35
C ASN A 10 32.28 -0.24 -16.73
N ASP A 11 31.27 -0.87 -16.13
CA ASP A 11 31.32 -2.34 -15.98
C ASP A 11 29.91 -2.95 -16.17
N GLN A 12 29.19 -2.49 -17.19
CA GLN A 12 28.01 -3.22 -17.65
C GLN A 12 28.50 -4.55 -18.21
N ARG A 13 28.17 -5.64 -17.52
CA ARG A 13 28.38 -7.01 -18.03
C ARG A 13 27.76 -7.08 -19.42
N GLN A 14 28.60 -7.09 -20.45
CA GLN A 14 28.13 -7.11 -21.82
C GLN A 14 27.61 -8.52 -22.10
N ILE A 15 26.30 -8.64 -22.36
CA ILE A 15 25.71 -9.91 -22.77
C ILE A 15 26.45 -10.36 -24.05
N SER A 16 26.95 -11.60 -24.08
CA SER A 16 27.65 -12.11 -25.26
C SER A 16 26.74 -12.08 -26.49
N ASN A 17 27.32 -11.92 -27.68
CA ASN A 17 26.54 -11.92 -28.93
C ASN A 17 25.69 -13.20 -29.10
N GLU A 18 26.19 -14.33 -28.63
CA GLU A 18 25.49 -15.62 -28.62
C GLU A 18 24.23 -15.58 -27.75
N LEU A 19 24.37 -15.15 -26.49
CA LEU A 19 23.24 -15.01 -25.57
C LEU A 19 22.23 -13.97 -26.05
N ARG A 20 22.73 -12.88 -26.65
CA ARG A 20 21.88 -11.83 -27.21
C ARG A 20 21.00 -12.37 -28.35
N SER A 21 21.55 -13.22 -29.21
CA SER A 21 20.79 -13.90 -30.28
C SER A 21 19.70 -14.82 -29.72
N ILE A 22 20.01 -15.60 -28.67
CA ILE A 22 19.02 -16.45 -27.98
C ILE A 22 17.91 -15.60 -27.37
N LEU A 23 18.28 -14.52 -26.66
CA LEU A 23 17.35 -13.58 -26.02
C LEU A 23 16.44 -12.90 -27.04
N GLU A 24 16.97 -12.47 -28.17
CA GLU A 24 16.21 -11.88 -29.26
C GLU A 24 15.15 -12.86 -29.80
N ALA A 25 15.59 -14.06 -30.16
CA ALA A 25 14.71 -15.10 -30.67
C ALA A 25 13.58 -15.44 -29.68
N VAL A 26 13.92 -15.71 -28.42
CA VAL A 26 12.90 -16.08 -27.41
C VAL A 26 11.98 -14.92 -27.07
N SER A 27 12.50 -13.70 -26.93
CA SER A 27 11.67 -12.53 -26.61
C SER A 27 10.63 -12.27 -27.71
N ASN A 28 11.02 -12.43 -28.98
CA ASN A 28 10.12 -12.27 -30.12
C ASN A 28 9.15 -13.44 -30.31
N ARG A 29 9.37 -14.60 -29.67
CA ARG A 29 8.31 -15.62 -29.55
C ARG A 29 7.36 -15.33 -28.41
N LEU A 30 7.86 -14.79 -27.30
CA LEU A 30 7.02 -14.43 -26.14
C LEU A 30 6.10 -13.25 -26.43
N ILE A 31 6.58 -12.23 -27.17
CA ILE A 31 5.76 -11.12 -27.70
C ILE A 31 6.18 -10.87 -29.17
N PRO A 32 5.50 -11.51 -30.14
CA PRO A 32 5.85 -11.41 -31.56
C PRO A 32 5.41 -10.10 -32.21
N GLU A 33 5.99 -9.81 -33.37
CA GLU A 33 5.51 -8.76 -34.27
C GLU A 33 4.14 -9.12 -34.86
N ASP A 34 3.31 -8.10 -35.02
CA ASP A 34 2.10 -8.07 -35.83
C ASP A 34 1.97 -6.64 -36.39
N ASP A 35 0.79 -6.03 -36.43
CA ASP A 35 0.65 -4.60 -36.72
C ASP A 35 1.36 -3.69 -35.68
N TRP A 36 1.84 -4.28 -34.58
CA TRP A 36 2.61 -3.64 -33.52
C TRP A 36 3.99 -4.30 -33.38
N PRO A 37 5.01 -3.56 -32.88
CA PRO A 37 6.37 -4.06 -32.81
C PRO A 37 6.47 -5.37 -32.01
N SER A 38 7.46 -6.19 -32.37
CA SER A 38 7.93 -7.31 -31.55
C SER A 38 8.47 -6.84 -30.19
N ALA A 39 8.77 -7.78 -29.28
CA ALA A 39 9.47 -7.49 -28.04
C ALA A 39 10.75 -6.67 -28.27
N THR A 40 11.60 -7.11 -29.20
CA THR A 40 12.90 -6.46 -29.44
C THR A 40 12.75 -5.09 -30.09
N ASP A 41 11.84 -4.93 -31.05
CA ASP A 41 11.55 -3.62 -31.66
C ASP A 41 10.91 -2.65 -30.66
N GLY A 42 10.17 -3.20 -29.70
CA GLY A 42 9.65 -2.52 -28.51
C GLY A 42 10.72 -2.14 -27.50
N GLY A 43 11.99 -2.51 -27.70
CA GLY A 43 13.11 -2.16 -26.82
C GLY A 43 13.34 -3.12 -25.66
N VAL A 44 12.72 -4.30 -25.63
CA VAL A 44 12.85 -5.25 -24.51
C VAL A 44 14.30 -5.68 -24.27
N LEU A 45 15.12 -5.83 -25.31
CA LEU A 45 16.53 -6.21 -25.12
C LEU A 45 17.31 -5.17 -24.29
N ALA A 46 17.09 -3.88 -24.53
CA ALA A 46 17.74 -2.82 -23.77
C ALA A 46 17.28 -2.83 -22.30
N TYR A 47 16.00 -3.14 -22.06
CA TYR A 47 15.49 -3.38 -20.71
C TYR A 47 16.19 -4.56 -20.03
N LEU A 48 16.28 -5.71 -20.71
CA LEU A 48 16.92 -6.92 -20.16
C LEU A 48 18.40 -6.71 -19.87
N GLU A 49 19.13 -6.02 -20.76
CA GLU A 49 20.55 -5.64 -20.56
C GLU A 49 20.74 -4.75 -19.34
N ARG A 50 19.85 -3.75 -19.17
CA ARG A 50 19.85 -2.92 -17.97
C ARG A 50 19.60 -3.77 -16.71
N ARG A 51 18.64 -4.69 -16.76
CA ARG A 51 18.33 -5.58 -15.64
C ARG A 51 19.47 -6.53 -15.30
N ALA A 52 20.17 -7.04 -16.30
CA ALA A 52 21.37 -7.85 -16.11
C ALA A 52 22.45 -7.12 -15.29
N GLY A 53 22.59 -5.80 -15.51
CA GLY A 53 23.50 -4.95 -14.74
C GLY A 53 23.00 -4.58 -13.34
N GLU A 54 21.68 -4.53 -13.11
CA GLU A 54 21.08 -4.17 -11.82
C GLU A 54 21.06 -5.33 -10.81
N ASP A 55 20.93 -6.58 -11.29
CA ASP A 55 20.93 -7.79 -10.45
C ASP A 55 21.73 -8.94 -11.12
N PRO A 56 23.07 -8.91 -11.01
CA PRO A 56 23.92 -9.91 -11.67
C PRO A 56 23.65 -11.35 -11.23
N ALA A 57 23.26 -11.56 -9.96
CA ALA A 57 23.00 -12.89 -9.41
C ALA A 57 21.69 -13.48 -9.95
N ALA A 58 20.63 -12.68 -10.08
CA ALA A 58 19.43 -13.10 -10.77
C ALA A 58 19.70 -13.36 -12.26
N TRP A 59 20.52 -12.52 -12.89
CA TRP A 59 20.89 -12.68 -14.28
C TRP A 59 21.66 -13.97 -14.57
N GLU A 60 22.52 -14.43 -13.67
CA GLU A 60 23.25 -15.71 -13.85
C GLU A 60 22.31 -16.91 -13.94
N ARG A 61 21.23 -16.92 -13.15
CA ARG A 61 20.19 -17.95 -13.26
C ARG A 61 19.47 -17.89 -14.60
N MET A 62 19.16 -16.67 -15.06
CA MET A 62 18.55 -16.44 -16.38
C MET A 62 19.47 -16.92 -17.51
N GLU A 63 20.76 -16.58 -17.45
CA GLU A 63 21.77 -17.04 -18.41
C GLU A 63 21.86 -18.56 -18.45
N SER A 64 21.89 -19.23 -17.30
CA SER A 64 21.89 -20.70 -17.24
C SER A 64 20.69 -21.31 -17.94
N GLY A 65 19.49 -20.74 -17.75
CA GLY A 65 18.28 -21.21 -18.42
C GLY A 65 18.28 -20.96 -19.93
N LEU A 66 18.81 -19.82 -20.38
CA LEU A 66 18.96 -19.52 -21.82
C LEU A 66 19.91 -20.49 -22.52
N ARG A 67 21.03 -20.83 -21.87
CA ARG A 67 21.97 -21.84 -22.39
C ARG A 67 21.35 -23.24 -22.40
N ALA A 68 20.55 -23.58 -21.39
CA ALA A 68 19.83 -24.84 -21.35
C ALA A 68 18.77 -24.94 -22.46
N LEU A 69 18.06 -23.84 -22.75
CA LEU A 69 17.13 -23.75 -23.88
C LEU A 69 17.83 -24.00 -25.23
N ASP A 70 18.99 -23.37 -25.45
CA ASP A 70 19.76 -23.52 -26.68
C ASP A 70 20.38 -24.92 -26.85
N ALA A 71 20.83 -25.52 -25.74
CA ALA A 71 21.29 -26.91 -25.71
C ALA A 71 20.15 -27.90 -26.01
N GLU A 72 18.96 -27.67 -25.47
CA GLU A 72 17.77 -28.49 -25.74
C GLU A 72 17.34 -28.39 -27.21
N ALA A 73 17.38 -27.18 -27.78
CA ALA A 73 17.17 -26.96 -29.21
C ALA A 73 18.16 -27.76 -30.07
N SER A 74 19.45 -27.65 -29.74
CA SER A 74 20.53 -28.35 -30.44
C SER A 74 20.37 -29.87 -30.34
N SER A 75 19.97 -30.38 -29.16
CA SER A 75 19.75 -31.81 -28.95
C SER A 75 18.55 -32.36 -29.71
N ARG A 76 17.47 -31.58 -29.89
CA ARG A 76 16.22 -32.05 -30.50
C ARG A 76 16.18 -31.84 -32.02
N TYR A 77 16.75 -30.73 -32.49
CA TYR A 77 16.59 -30.25 -33.87
C TYR A 77 17.92 -30.08 -34.61
N SER A 78 19.05 -30.45 -33.98
CA SER A 78 20.41 -30.33 -34.53
C SER A 78 20.80 -28.90 -34.92
N ARG A 79 20.13 -27.89 -34.36
CA ARG A 79 20.30 -26.46 -34.62
C ARG A 79 20.13 -25.67 -33.32
N PRO A 80 20.86 -24.57 -33.12
CA PRO A 80 20.65 -23.70 -31.96
C PRO A 80 19.26 -23.05 -32.02
N PHE A 81 18.74 -22.63 -30.87
CA PHE A 81 17.39 -22.08 -30.71
C PHE A 81 17.07 -20.93 -31.69
N PRO A 82 17.96 -19.94 -31.91
CA PRO A 82 17.70 -18.86 -32.87
C PRO A 82 17.52 -19.32 -34.31
N ASN A 83 18.04 -20.51 -34.67
CA ASN A 83 18.03 -21.03 -36.04
C ASN A 83 16.89 -22.04 -36.28
N LEU A 84 16.05 -22.27 -35.29
CA LEU A 84 14.82 -23.04 -35.42
C LEU A 84 13.75 -22.21 -36.17
N THR A 85 12.82 -22.90 -36.81
CA THR A 85 11.61 -22.24 -37.35
C THR A 85 10.73 -21.73 -36.19
N ALA A 86 9.86 -20.74 -36.46
CA ALA A 86 8.96 -20.20 -35.45
C ALA A 86 8.08 -21.28 -34.77
N GLY A 87 7.63 -22.28 -35.52
CA GLY A 87 6.87 -23.42 -34.98
C GLY A 87 7.70 -24.29 -34.04
N GLU A 88 8.93 -24.65 -34.45
CA GLU A 88 9.86 -25.43 -33.63
C GLU A 88 10.25 -24.67 -32.33
N GLN A 89 10.42 -23.35 -32.40
CA GLN A 89 10.67 -22.52 -31.22
C GLN A 89 9.46 -22.53 -30.26
N ASP A 90 8.25 -22.34 -30.77
CA ASP A 90 7.04 -22.37 -29.94
C ASP A 90 6.81 -23.74 -29.30
N ASP A 91 7.02 -24.83 -30.05
CA ASP A 91 6.89 -26.19 -29.56
C ASP A 91 7.87 -26.45 -28.41
N LEU A 92 9.12 -26.03 -28.57
CA LEU A 92 10.13 -26.13 -27.52
C LEU A 92 9.79 -25.26 -26.31
N LEU A 93 9.34 -24.03 -26.50
CA LEU A 93 8.91 -23.16 -25.40
C LEU A 93 7.73 -23.74 -24.62
N ARG A 94 6.77 -24.40 -25.28
CA ARG A 94 5.68 -25.13 -24.60
C ARG A 94 6.22 -26.29 -23.76
N LEU A 95 7.19 -27.04 -24.27
CA LEU A 95 7.82 -28.13 -23.50
C LEU A 95 8.57 -27.59 -22.26
N VAL A 96 9.28 -26.48 -22.39
CA VAL A 96 9.96 -25.80 -21.28
C VAL A 96 8.93 -25.31 -20.25
N GLN A 97 7.85 -24.67 -20.70
CA GLN A 97 6.76 -24.20 -19.83
C GLN A 97 6.09 -25.34 -19.05
N GLN A 98 5.99 -26.54 -19.63
CA GLN A 98 5.30 -27.69 -19.06
C GLN A 98 6.23 -28.65 -18.29
N GLU A 99 7.49 -28.28 -18.06
CA GLU A 99 8.51 -29.14 -17.45
C GLU A 99 8.76 -30.48 -18.20
N HIS A 100 8.58 -30.48 -19.52
CA HIS A 100 8.80 -31.65 -20.38
C HIS A 100 10.20 -31.68 -21.04
N VAL A 101 11.18 -31.02 -20.42
CA VAL A 101 12.59 -30.98 -20.82
C VAL A 101 13.46 -31.60 -19.71
N ARG A 102 14.62 -32.17 -20.06
CA ARG A 102 15.48 -32.91 -19.12
C ARG A 102 16.81 -32.19 -18.91
N ASN A 103 17.49 -32.49 -17.80
CA ASN A 103 18.86 -32.02 -17.51
C ASN A 103 19.01 -30.51 -17.30
N TRP A 104 17.98 -29.84 -16.81
CA TRP A 104 18.07 -28.42 -16.41
C TRP A 104 18.52 -28.32 -14.95
N SER A 105 19.42 -27.37 -14.67
CA SER A 105 19.89 -27.07 -13.30
C SER A 105 18.84 -26.36 -12.44
N VAL A 106 17.77 -25.88 -13.07
CA VAL A 106 16.63 -25.17 -12.47
C VAL A 106 15.33 -25.69 -13.07
N SER A 107 14.20 -25.46 -12.39
CA SER A 107 12.87 -25.72 -12.98
C SER A 107 12.72 -24.93 -14.29
N SER A 108 12.46 -25.63 -15.39
CA SER A 108 12.28 -25.04 -16.71
C SER A 108 11.02 -24.17 -16.78
N ALA A 109 9.96 -24.55 -16.09
CA ALA A 109 8.77 -23.72 -15.93
C ALA A 109 9.06 -22.44 -15.14
N SER A 110 9.84 -22.53 -14.06
CA SER A 110 10.23 -21.34 -13.28
C SER A 110 11.06 -20.36 -14.12
N PHE A 111 12.04 -20.88 -14.87
CA PHE A 111 12.80 -20.09 -15.84
C PHE A 111 11.89 -19.41 -16.88
N PHE A 112 10.99 -20.17 -17.50
CA PHE A 112 10.08 -19.64 -18.52
C PHE A 112 9.20 -18.52 -17.96
N ASN A 113 8.63 -18.72 -16.77
CA ASN A 113 7.77 -17.73 -16.13
C ASN A 113 8.53 -16.46 -15.73
N GLU A 114 9.78 -16.61 -15.25
CA GLU A 114 10.63 -15.46 -14.92
C GLU A 114 11.01 -14.67 -16.17
N LEU A 115 11.43 -15.35 -17.25
CA LEU A 115 11.76 -14.72 -18.53
C LEU A 115 10.53 -14.02 -19.13
N LEU A 116 9.38 -14.68 -19.15
CA LEU A 116 8.13 -14.10 -19.62
C LEU A 116 7.73 -12.87 -18.80
N SER A 117 7.89 -12.91 -17.47
CA SER A 117 7.66 -11.75 -16.61
C SER A 117 8.58 -10.58 -16.97
N LEU A 118 9.88 -10.83 -17.20
CA LEU A 118 10.83 -9.79 -17.57
C LEU A 118 10.56 -9.20 -18.96
N VAL A 119 10.19 -10.04 -19.93
CA VAL A 119 9.80 -9.59 -21.28
C VAL A 119 8.53 -8.76 -21.23
N ALA A 120 7.52 -9.19 -20.44
CA ALA A 120 6.29 -8.43 -20.23
C ALA A 120 6.56 -7.09 -19.53
N GLU A 121 7.43 -7.05 -18.51
CA GLU A 121 7.89 -5.82 -17.86
C GLU A 121 8.54 -4.85 -18.85
N GLY A 122 9.46 -5.34 -19.68
CA GLY A 122 10.11 -4.53 -20.70
C GLY A 122 9.13 -4.03 -21.77
N TYR A 123 8.11 -4.81 -22.12
CA TYR A 123 7.19 -4.45 -23.20
C TYR A 123 6.02 -3.58 -22.74
N TYR A 124 5.36 -3.93 -21.63
CA TYR A 124 4.17 -3.24 -21.11
C TYR A 124 4.46 -2.22 -20.01
N GLY A 125 5.68 -2.20 -19.47
CA GLY A 125 6.12 -1.24 -18.45
C GLY A 125 6.35 0.18 -18.97
N SER A 126 6.84 1.04 -18.08
CA SER A 126 7.19 2.43 -18.42
C SER A 126 8.36 2.49 -19.40
N PRO A 127 8.31 3.35 -20.44
CA PRO A 127 9.48 3.62 -21.29
C PRO A 127 10.72 4.05 -20.48
N ASP A 128 10.54 4.72 -19.34
CA ASP A 128 11.63 5.15 -18.45
C ASP A 128 12.42 3.96 -17.85
N SER A 129 11.83 2.76 -17.87
CA SER A 129 12.50 1.53 -17.46
C SER A 129 13.50 1.03 -18.51
N GLY A 130 13.49 1.55 -19.74
CA GLY A 130 14.40 1.18 -20.82
C GLY A 130 13.80 0.24 -21.88
N GLY A 131 12.54 -0.16 -21.70
CA GLY A 131 11.74 -0.90 -22.69
C GLY A 131 10.66 -0.02 -23.30
N ASN A 132 9.58 -0.64 -23.81
CA ASN A 132 8.39 0.01 -24.37
C ASN A 132 8.69 1.30 -25.17
N ARG A 133 9.56 1.20 -26.17
CA ARG A 133 10.06 2.33 -26.96
C ARG A 133 8.91 3.17 -27.48
N GLU A 134 8.96 4.49 -27.24
CA GLU A 134 7.93 5.47 -27.62
C GLU A 134 6.51 5.11 -27.13
N ALA A 135 6.41 4.37 -26.01
CA ALA A 135 5.16 3.91 -25.45
C ALA A 135 4.27 3.16 -26.47
N LYS A 136 4.86 2.43 -27.43
CA LYS A 136 4.11 1.75 -28.50
C LYS A 136 3.14 0.70 -27.94
N SER A 137 3.51 -0.06 -26.91
CA SER A 137 2.59 -1.04 -26.32
C SER A 137 1.43 -0.36 -25.58
N TRP A 138 1.65 0.83 -25.02
CA TRP A 138 0.60 1.61 -24.37
C TRP A 138 -0.40 2.14 -25.38
N ARG A 139 0.07 2.64 -26.53
CA ARG A 139 -0.78 3.00 -27.66
C ARG A 139 -1.58 1.79 -28.17
N MET A 140 -0.94 0.63 -28.25
CA MET A 140 -1.59 -0.63 -28.70
C MET A 140 -2.80 -0.99 -27.85
N ILE A 141 -2.67 -0.93 -26.52
CA ILE A 141 -3.74 -1.33 -25.59
C ILE A 141 -4.63 -0.16 -25.18
N GLY A 142 -4.32 1.07 -25.60
CA GLY A 142 -5.06 2.28 -25.25
C GLY A 142 -4.76 2.84 -23.85
N TYR A 143 -3.65 2.47 -23.21
CA TYR A 143 -3.22 3.07 -21.94
C TYR A 143 -2.70 4.49 -22.16
N ARG A 144 -3.18 5.42 -21.32
CA ARG A 144 -2.85 6.84 -21.38
C ARG A 144 -2.42 7.31 -19.99
N PRO A 145 -1.11 7.33 -19.68
CA PRO A 145 -0.64 7.88 -18.41
C PRO A 145 -0.77 9.40 -18.42
N GLY A 146 -1.04 9.98 -17.25
CA GLY A 146 -1.00 11.43 -17.06
C GLY A 146 -2.34 12.14 -17.29
N PRO A 147 -2.36 13.48 -17.14
CA PRO A 147 -3.58 14.28 -17.10
C PRO A 147 -4.48 14.10 -18.32
N ALA A 148 -5.80 14.10 -18.10
CA ALA A 148 -6.79 13.96 -19.15
C ALA A 148 -6.74 15.08 -20.21
N THR A 149 -6.29 16.27 -19.81
CA THR A 149 -6.18 17.46 -20.66
C THR A 149 -4.86 17.55 -21.43
N GLY A 150 -3.92 16.62 -21.22
CA GLY A 150 -2.56 16.69 -21.75
C GLY A 150 -1.70 17.78 -21.09
N GLY A 151 -0.37 17.67 -21.28
CA GLY A 151 0.61 18.74 -21.04
C GLY A 151 0.47 19.53 -19.73
N GLN A 152 0.89 18.96 -18.60
CA GLN A 152 1.12 19.75 -17.38
C GLN A 152 2.47 19.39 -16.76
N THR A 153 3.24 20.43 -16.45
CA THR A 153 4.39 20.32 -15.55
C THR A 153 3.88 19.94 -14.17
N PRO A 154 4.55 19.00 -13.46
CA PRO A 154 4.18 18.69 -12.08
C PRO A 154 4.07 19.97 -11.24
N ALA A 155 3.05 20.04 -10.40
CA ALA A 155 2.86 21.17 -9.50
C ALA A 155 4.08 21.31 -8.58
N ALA A 156 4.46 22.56 -8.29
CA ALA A 156 5.46 22.82 -7.29
C ALA A 156 4.90 22.41 -5.92
N GLU A 157 5.59 21.49 -5.24
CA GLU A 157 5.24 21.09 -3.89
C GLU A 157 5.71 22.15 -2.88
N THR A 158 4.89 22.40 -1.86
CA THR A 158 5.27 23.28 -0.75
C THR A 158 6.54 22.78 -0.07
N GLU A 159 7.50 23.67 0.16
CA GLU A 159 8.73 23.32 0.87
C GLU A 159 8.44 23.06 2.35
N LEU A 160 9.08 22.02 2.89
CA LEU A 160 9.07 21.69 4.31
C LEU A 160 10.51 21.76 4.81
N PRO A 161 10.93 22.86 5.46
CA PRO A 161 12.31 23.01 5.95
C PRO A 161 12.67 21.92 6.96
N GLU A 162 13.73 21.18 6.68
CA GLU A 162 14.24 20.09 7.52
C GLU A 162 15.35 20.60 8.45
N ARG A 163 15.37 20.11 9.69
CA ARG A 163 16.43 20.35 10.66
C ARG A 163 17.47 19.24 10.60
N ALA A 164 18.74 19.61 10.64
CA ALA A 164 19.79 18.65 10.92
C ALA A 164 19.74 18.25 12.41
N ILE A 165 20.15 17.01 12.71
CA ILE A 165 20.11 16.48 14.08
C ILE A 165 20.83 17.34 15.13
N HIS A 166 21.84 18.14 14.76
CA HIS A 166 22.55 19.04 15.68
C HIS A 166 21.83 20.39 15.90
N GLN A 167 20.89 20.75 15.02
CA GLN A 167 20.10 21.99 15.09
C GLN A 167 18.86 21.85 15.98
N LEU A 168 18.49 20.62 16.37
CA LEU A 168 17.35 20.39 17.25
C LEU A 168 17.55 21.07 18.60
N ARG A 169 16.45 21.49 19.22
CA ARG A 169 16.43 21.98 20.61
C ARG A 169 16.73 20.82 21.57
N GLU A 170 17.13 21.14 22.79
CA GLU A 170 17.29 20.13 23.84
C GLU A 170 15.94 19.60 24.37
N ARG A 171 14.91 20.45 24.33
CA ARG A 171 13.55 20.16 24.81
C ARG A 171 12.51 20.71 23.84
N TYR A 172 11.45 19.94 23.65
CA TYR A 172 10.19 20.35 23.00
C TYR A 172 9.02 20.12 23.95
N ASP A 173 7.92 20.84 23.75
CA ASP A 173 6.68 20.59 24.48
C ASP A 173 6.05 19.28 24.02
N ALA A 174 6.12 18.97 22.72
CA ALA A 174 5.71 17.69 22.17
C ALA A 174 6.72 17.13 21.15
N VAL A 175 6.96 15.82 21.22
CA VAL A 175 7.66 15.07 20.17
C VAL A 175 6.69 14.09 19.51
N ILE A 176 6.61 14.13 18.19
CA ILE A 176 5.75 13.29 17.37
C ILE A 176 6.62 12.32 16.57
N VAL A 177 6.33 11.02 16.71
CA VAL A 177 7.06 9.95 16.05
C VAL A 177 6.29 9.51 14.80
N GLY A 178 6.74 9.93 13.62
CA GLY A 178 6.13 9.65 12.33
C GLY A 178 5.38 10.84 11.74
N ALA A 179 5.60 11.10 10.44
CA ALA A 179 4.96 12.18 9.68
C ALA A 179 3.81 11.68 8.79
N GLY A 180 3.14 10.60 9.21
CA GLY A 180 2.01 9.98 8.51
C GLY A 180 0.68 10.71 8.71
N ALA A 181 -0.43 10.03 8.43
CA ALA A 181 -1.79 10.60 8.53
C ALA A 181 -2.04 11.24 9.90
N GLY A 182 -2.01 10.45 10.99
CA GLY A 182 -2.29 10.98 12.31
C GLY A 182 -1.17 11.85 12.89
N GLY A 183 0.11 11.53 12.61
CA GLY A 183 1.24 12.35 13.04
C GLY A 183 1.21 13.77 12.49
N SER A 184 0.80 13.95 11.22
CA SER A 184 0.65 15.28 10.62
C SER A 184 -0.49 16.10 11.24
N VAL A 185 -1.61 15.46 11.58
CA VAL A 185 -2.73 16.11 12.30
C VAL A 185 -2.32 16.54 13.70
N ALA A 186 -1.62 15.67 14.43
CA ALA A 186 -1.08 15.99 15.74
C ALA A 186 -0.09 17.17 15.65
N ALA A 187 0.79 17.17 14.65
CA ALA A 187 1.76 18.25 14.47
C ALA A 187 1.07 19.60 14.26
N ALA A 188 0.07 19.66 13.37
CA ALA A 188 -0.68 20.87 13.09
C ALA A 188 -1.42 21.37 14.33
N THR A 189 -2.21 20.48 14.96
CA THR A 189 -3.06 20.85 16.09
C THR A 189 -2.25 21.36 17.28
N LEU A 190 -1.12 20.72 17.59
CA LEU A 190 -0.25 21.11 18.70
C LEU A 190 0.57 22.37 18.38
N ALA A 191 1.10 22.51 17.16
CA ALA A 191 1.86 23.70 16.79
C ALA A 191 0.96 24.96 16.72
N GLU A 192 -0.28 24.80 16.23
CA GLU A 192 -1.29 25.86 16.17
C GLU A 192 -1.81 26.28 17.55
N SER A 193 -1.75 25.39 18.56
CA SER A 193 -2.03 25.77 19.95
C SER A 193 -0.88 26.55 20.62
N GLY A 194 0.26 26.69 19.95
CA GLY A 194 1.44 27.41 20.44
C GLY A 194 2.52 26.53 21.06
N MET A 195 2.35 25.21 21.09
CA MET A 195 3.38 24.29 21.60
C MET A 195 4.59 24.23 20.67
N SER A 196 5.80 24.10 21.23
CA SER A 196 6.97 23.72 20.45
C SER A 196 6.94 22.22 20.12
N VAL A 197 6.94 21.90 18.81
CA VAL A 197 6.75 20.53 18.31
C VAL A 197 7.98 20.07 17.52
N LEU A 198 8.41 18.83 17.75
CA LEU A 198 9.35 18.12 16.88
C LEU A 198 8.66 16.93 16.21
N VAL A 199 8.63 16.91 14.89
CA VAL A 199 8.22 15.74 14.10
C VAL A 199 9.46 14.97 13.65
N VAL A 200 9.54 13.70 14.01
CA VAL A 200 10.64 12.79 13.63
C VAL A 200 10.12 11.77 12.63
N GLU A 201 10.65 11.80 11.40
CA GLU A 201 10.31 10.87 10.33
C GLU A 201 11.50 9.98 9.96
N ARG A 202 11.26 8.66 9.94
CA ARG A 202 12.29 7.66 9.62
C ARG A 202 12.71 7.72 8.15
N GLY A 203 11.77 8.00 7.26
CA GLY A 203 12.01 8.10 5.83
C GLY A 203 12.45 9.48 5.36
N SER A 204 12.83 9.57 4.08
CA SER A 204 13.17 10.83 3.43
C SER A 204 11.91 11.60 3.02
N ARG A 205 12.04 12.90 2.74
CA ARG A 205 11.04 13.68 2.03
C ARG A 205 11.16 13.42 0.52
N LEU A 206 10.17 12.74 -0.06
CA LEU A 206 10.20 12.32 -1.46
C LEU A 206 9.18 13.09 -2.31
N GLY A 207 9.68 13.82 -3.31
CA GLY A 207 8.88 14.60 -4.27
C GLY A 207 8.32 13.78 -5.43
N TYR A 208 7.41 14.36 -6.23
CA TYR A 208 6.84 13.69 -7.41
C TYR A 208 7.89 13.07 -8.34
N ASN A 209 8.97 13.80 -8.64
CA ASN A 209 10.05 13.32 -9.53
C ASN A 209 10.80 12.08 -8.99
N GLN A 210 10.65 11.74 -7.71
CA GLN A 210 11.29 10.58 -7.09
C GLN A 210 10.36 9.36 -7.01
N VAL A 211 9.04 9.54 -6.97
CA VAL A 211 8.07 8.46 -6.70
C VAL A 211 6.85 8.44 -7.63
N GLY A 212 6.79 9.34 -8.61
CA GLY A 212 5.60 9.58 -9.45
C GLY A 212 5.52 8.79 -10.77
N SER A 213 6.62 8.24 -11.27
CA SER A 213 6.68 7.65 -12.63
C SER A 213 7.16 6.20 -12.72
N ASP A 214 7.72 5.63 -11.65
CA ASP A 214 8.29 4.29 -11.68
C ASP A 214 7.21 3.21 -11.49
N HIS A 215 6.82 2.60 -12.61
CA HIS A 215 5.82 1.54 -12.63
C HIS A 215 6.30 0.23 -12.02
N LEU A 216 7.61 -0.01 -11.93
CA LEU A 216 8.16 -1.28 -11.44
C LEU A 216 8.30 -1.29 -9.91
N ARG A 217 8.48 -0.12 -9.29
CA ARG A 217 8.59 0.07 -7.83
C ARG A 217 7.41 0.84 -7.24
N ASN A 218 6.20 0.45 -7.64
CA ASN A 218 4.96 0.94 -7.04
C ASN A 218 4.41 -0.05 -5.99
N HIS A 219 3.58 0.46 -5.08
CA HIS A 219 2.97 -0.28 -3.96
C HIS A 219 2.06 -1.46 -4.32
N ARG A 220 1.81 -1.73 -5.60
CA ARG A 220 1.03 -2.87 -6.06
C ARG A 220 1.86 -4.00 -6.65
N LEU A 221 3.12 -3.78 -7.06
CA LEU A 221 3.93 -4.83 -7.70
C LEU A 221 5.01 -5.43 -6.79
N SER A 222 5.52 -4.67 -5.82
CA SER A 222 6.48 -5.02 -4.76
C SER A 222 7.78 -5.76 -5.14
N LYS A 223 7.89 -6.46 -6.27
CA LYS A 223 9.04 -7.27 -6.74
C LYS A 223 10.39 -6.55 -6.64
N TYR A 224 10.40 -5.25 -6.91
CA TYR A 224 11.61 -4.41 -6.92
C TYR A 224 11.76 -3.52 -5.69
N GLY A 225 10.96 -3.76 -4.66
CA GLY A 225 10.78 -2.87 -3.52
C GLY A 225 9.81 -1.72 -3.83
N HIS A 226 9.78 -0.75 -2.92
CA HIS A 226 8.91 0.41 -2.98
C HIS A 226 9.74 1.69 -2.98
N ASN A 227 9.35 2.66 -3.79
CA ASN A 227 10.07 3.94 -3.84
C ASN A 227 9.90 4.80 -2.59
N THR A 228 9.02 4.42 -1.68
CA THR A 228 8.82 5.08 -0.38
C THR A 228 9.28 4.20 0.78
N GLY A 229 10.35 3.42 0.59
CA GLY A 229 11.07 2.72 1.66
C GLY A 229 10.40 1.46 2.24
N PRO A 230 11.03 0.87 3.27
CA PRO A 230 12.44 1.09 3.63
C PRO A 230 13.41 0.48 2.61
N ASP A 231 14.71 0.79 2.71
CA ASP A 231 15.72 0.09 1.89
C ASP A 231 15.70 -1.41 2.18
N ARG A 232 16.05 -2.21 1.18
CA ARG A 232 16.18 -3.67 1.31
C ARG A 232 17.18 -4.07 2.39
N GLU A 233 18.35 -3.47 2.38
CA GLU A 233 19.42 -3.78 3.33
C GLU A 233 19.14 -3.18 4.70
N GLY A 234 19.37 -3.97 5.76
CA GLY A 234 19.32 -3.47 7.13
C GLY A 234 17.93 -3.11 7.67
N ASN A 235 16.85 -3.44 6.96
CA ASN A 235 15.47 -3.31 7.45
C ASN A 235 14.67 -4.63 7.36
N PRO A 236 15.23 -5.80 7.72
CA PRO A 236 14.45 -7.04 7.69
C PRO A 236 13.31 -7.00 8.73
N ARG A 237 12.32 -7.85 8.53
CA ARG A 237 11.37 -8.29 9.57
C ARG A 237 11.48 -9.80 9.69
N THR A 238 10.82 -10.38 10.67
CA THR A 238 10.68 -11.84 10.76
C THR A 238 9.21 -12.24 10.86
N ILE A 239 8.90 -13.44 10.39
CA ILE A 239 7.61 -14.11 10.54
C ILE A 239 7.82 -15.32 11.43
N LEU A 240 7.03 -15.41 12.51
CA LEU A 240 6.92 -16.63 13.29
C LEU A 240 5.88 -17.54 12.62
N THR A 241 6.34 -18.65 12.07
CA THR A 241 5.47 -19.62 11.38
C THR A 241 4.65 -20.44 12.39
N GLU A 242 3.61 -21.13 11.92
CA GLU A 242 2.81 -22.05 12.74
C GLU A 242 3.66 -23.21 13.31
N ALA A 243 4.75 -23.58 12.63
CA ALA A 243 5.72 -24.56 13.11
C ALA A 243 6.67 -24.01 14.19
N GLY A 244 6.55 -22.74 14.56
CA GLY A 244 7.42 -22.07 15.53
C GLY A 244 8.77 -21.63 14.98
N GLU A 245 8.95 -21.61 13.66
CA GLU A 245 10.18 -21.16 13.00
C GLU A 245 10.16 -19.65 12.81
N GLU A 246 11.29 -18.99 13.11
CA GLU A 246 11.50 -17.58 12.78
C GLU A 246 12.11 -17.44 11.38
N ARG A 247 11.30 -17.00 10.41
CA ARG A 247 11.73 -16.78 9.03
C ARG A 247 11.95 -15.30 8.75
N VAL A 248 13.09 -14.94 8.17
CA VAL A 248 13.35 -13.56 7.72
C VAL A 248 12.50 -13.22 6.51
N THR A 249 11.95 -12.00 6.50
CA THR A 249 11.27 -11.39 5.35
C THR A 249 11.86 -10.02 5.04
N ALA A 250 12.06 -9.74 3.75
CA ALA A 250 12.62 -8.51 3.23
C ALA A 250 11.52 -7.50 2.83
N PRO A 251 11.80 -6.17 2.82
CA PRO A 251 10.81 -5.12 2.55
C PRO A 251 9.97 -5.20 1.27
N PHE A 252 10.38 -6.03 0.31
CA PHE A 252 9.74 -6.21 -1.00
C PHE A 252 8.84 -7.45 -1.06
N GLU A 253 8.92 -8.32 -0.06
CA GLU A 253 8.10 -9.52 0.08
C GLU A 253 6.73 -9.16 0.68
N SER A 254 5.69 -9.90 0.28
CA SER A 254 4.31 -9.56 0.65
C SER A 254 4.03 -9.72 2.15
N ASP A 255 4.69 -10.69 2.79
CA ASP A 255 4.59 -10.96 4.23
C ASP A 255 5.37 -9.94 5.09
N TYR A 256 6.16 -9.05 4.47
CA TYR A 256 6.70 -7.90 5.18
C TYR A 256 5.59 -6.97 5.69
N HIS A 257 4.43 -6.94 5.02
CA HIS A 257 3.32 -6.02 5.33
C HIS A 257 3.78 -4.56 5.37
N ASN A 258 4.39 -4.13 4.27
CA ASN A 258 5.01 -2.82 4.18
C ASN A 258 3.98 -1.68 4.17
N ASN A 259 4.38 -0.55 4.74
CA ASN A 259 3.71 0.74 4.58
C ASN A 259 4.77 1.78 4.19
N ALA A 260 4.35 2.87 3.56
CA ALA A 260 5.31 3.88 3.09
C ALA A 260 6.03 4.56 4.27
N MET A 261 7.36 4.57 4.20
CA MET A 261 8.29 5.26 5.09
C MET A 261 8.86 6.49 4.37
N THR A 262 8.11 7.58 4.43
CA THR A 262 8.44 8.88 3.83
C THR A 262 7.57 9.95 4.50
N VAL A 263 7.91 11.23 4.34
CA VAL A 263 7.04 12.32 4.80
C VAL A 263 5.64 12.19 4.18
N GLY A 264 4.59 12.18 5.02
CA GLY A 264 3.21 11.87 4.65
C GLY A 264 2.83 10.39 4.83
N GLY A 265 3.80 9.50 5.05
CA GLY A 265 3.59 8.05 5.17
C GLY A 265 2.77 7.48 4.01
N GLY A 266 1.87 6.54 4.32
CA GLY A 266 0.97 5.93 3.32
C GLY A 266 0.18 6.95 2.49
N THR A 267 -0.19 8.11 3.06
CA THR A 267 -0.98 9.13 2.34
C THR A 267 -0.25 9.75 1.16
N ARG A 268 1.08 9.60 1.06
CA ARG A 268 1.84 10.05 -0.11
C ARG A 268 1.49 9.26 -1.37
N VAL A 269 1.13 7.98 -1.22
CA VAL A 269 1.00 7.01 -2.32
C VAL A 269 -0.28 6.18 -2.27
N TYR A 270 -1.16 6.41 -1.30
CA TYR A 270 -2.47 5.76 -1.21
C TYR A 270 -3.45 6.14 -2.34
N GLY A 271 -4.63 5.50 -2.31
CA GLY A 271 -5.75 5.77 -3.20
C GLY A 271 -6.71 6.87 -2.73
N ALA A 272 -6.53 7.41 -1.53
CA ALA A 272 -7.29 8.55 -1.02
C ALA A 272 -8.81 8.34 -0.82
N GLN A 273 -9.31 7.10 -0.71
CA GLN A 273 -10.72 6.87 -0.31
C GLN A 273 -10.96 7.30 1.14
N ALA A 274 -12.01 8.08 1.38
CA ALA A 274 -12.26 8.82 2.62
C ALA A 274 -13.59 8.39 3.27
N TRP A 275 -13.66 7.13 3.69
CA TRP A 275 -14.86 6.55 4.27
C TRP A 275 -14.96 6.82 5.77
N ARG A 276 -16.13 7.23 6.24
CA ARG A 276 -16.48 7.11 7.66
C ARG A 276 -16.82 5.64 7.96
N PHE A 277 -16.45 5.16 9.14
CA PHE A 277 -16.95 3.86 9.63
C PHE A 277 -18.47 3.92 9.81
N HIS A 278 -19.11 2.76 9.61
CA HIS A 278 -20.53 2.60 9.88
C HIS A 278 -20.77 2.62 11.40
N PRO A 279 -21.90 3.15 11.92
CA PRO A 279 -22.17 3.14 13.35
C PRO A 279 -22.11 1.74 14.00
N GLU A 280 -22.46 0.70 13.26
CA GLU A 280 -22.36 -0.69 13.73
C GLU A 280 -20.91 -1.20 13.86
N ASP A 281 -19.94 -0.61 13.15
CA ASP A 281 -18.51 -0.97 13.30
C ASP A 281 -18.00 -0.69 14.73
N PHE A 282 -18.64 0.26 15.44
CA PHE A 282 -18.33 0.62 16.83
C PHE A 282 -18.90 -0.38 17.86
N ARG A 283 -19.82 -1.26 17.46
CA ARG A 283 -20.54 -2.18 18.35
C ARG A 283 -20.62 -3.61 17.82
N MET A 284 -19.53 -4.06 17.20
CA MET A 284 -19.43 -5.36 16.54
C MET A 284 -19.67 -6.54 17.49
N ALA A 285 -19.10 -6.52 18.71
CA ALA A 285 -19.28 -7.59 19.68
C ALA A 285 -20.71 -7.59 20.25
N THR A 286 -21.28 -6.41 20.56
CA THR A 286 -22.69 -6.32 20.96
C THR A 286 -23.62 -6.83 19.87
N ARG A 287 -23.34 -6.52 18.60
CA ARG A 287 -24.20 -6.88 17.47
C ARG A 287 -24.11 -8.36 17.09
N TYR A 288 -22.91 -8.91 17.05
CA TYR A 288 -22.64 -10.23 16.46
C TYR A 288 -22.18 -11.29 17.47
N GLY A 289 -21.99 -10.92 18.73
CA GLY A 289 -21.30 -11.74 19.72
C GLY A 289 -19.78 -11.72 19.50
N VAL A 290 -19.08 -12.55 20.27
CA VAL A 290 -17.62 -12.73 20.16
C VAL A 290 -17.35 -14.14 19.64
N PRO A 291 -16.99 -14.31 18.37
CA PRO A 291 -16.66 -15.62 17.80
C PRO A 291 -15.51 -16.30 18.53
N ASP A 292 -15.56 -17.62 18.62
CA ASP A 292 -14.49 -18.43 19.21
C ASP A 292 -13.15 -18.18 18.52
N GLY A 293 -12.08 -18.00 19.31
CA GLY A 293 -10.75 -17.70 18.78
C GLY A 293 -10.53 -16.25 18.35
N SER A 294 -11.54 -15.39 18.46
CA SER A 294 -11.43 -13.95 18.20
C SER A 294 -11.22 -13.12 19.48
N SER A 295 -10.78 -11.88 19.28
CA SER A 295 -10.75 -10.81 20.27
C SER A 295 -11.70 -9.66 19.88
N LEU A 296 -12.78 -10.00 19.17
CA LEU A 296 -13.78 -9.05 18.73
C LEU A 296 -14.35 -8.30 19.95
N SER A 297 -14.41 -6.99 19.85
CA SER A 297 -14.81 -6.11 20.95
C SER A 297 -15.48 -4.87 20.40
N ASP A 298 -16.25 -4.21 21.25
CA ASP A 298 -16.84 -2.92 20.94
C ASP A 298 -15.84 -1.80 21.18
N TRP A 299 -16.00 -0.72 20.42
CA TRP A 299 -15.22 0.48 20.66
C TRP A 299 -15.65 1.12 21.98
N PRO A 300 -14.74 1.76 22.73
CA PRO A 300 -15.08 2.48 23.94
C PRO A 300 -15.73 3.86 23.64
N ILE A 301 -16.03 4.15 22.37
CA ILE A 301 -16.66 5.37 21.89
C ILE A 301 -17.73 4.99 20.86
N ALA A 302 -18.76 5.81 20.76
CA ALA A 302 -19.80 5.69 19.74
C ALA A 302 -19.46 6.49 18.48
N TYR A 303 -20.19 6.22 17.40
CA TYR A 303 -20.09 6.99 16.16
C TYR A 303 -20.37 8.47 16.39
N GLU A 304 -21.39 8.79 17.18
CA GLU A 304 -21.85 10.15 17.46
C GLU A 304 -20.77 10.99 18.17
N GLU A 305 -19.92 10.36 18.96
CA GLU A 305 -18.79 11.02 19.63
C GLU A 305 -17.65 11.33 18.64
N LEU A 306 -17.50 10.53 17.59
CA LEU A 306 -16.47 10.71 16.56
C LEU A 306 -16.96 11.53 15.36
N GLU A 307 -18.26 11.67 15.17
CA GLU A 307 -18.90 12.39 14.05
C GLU A 307 -18.36 13.83 13.85
N PRO A 308 -18.22 14.66 14.91
CA PRO A 308 -17.65 16.01 14.75
C PRO A 308 -16.20 15.99 14.29
N TYR A 309 -15.44 14.95 14.66
CA TYR A 309 -14.05 14.78 14.25
C TYR A 309 -13.93 14.23 12.83
N TYR A 310 -14.88 13.42 12.38
CA TYR A 310 -15.01 13.08 10.96
C TYR A 310 -15.30 14.33 10.12
N GLU A 311 -16.26 15.16 10.55
CA GLU A 311 -16.55 16.43 9.89
C GLU A 311 -15.29 17.30 9.79
N ARG A 312 -14.60 17.50 10.92
CA ARG A 312 -13.36 18.29 10.98
C ARG A 312 -12.29 17.73 10.04
N ALA A 313 -12.05 16.42 10.07
CA ALA A 313 -11.08 15.78 9.19
C ALA A 313 -11.42 15.96 7.70
N GLU A 314 -12.69 15.86 7.34
CA GLU A 314 -13.14 16.07 5.97
C GLU A 314 -12.89 17.51 5.51
N TRP A 315 -13.23 18.49 6.34
CA TRP A 315 -13.11 19.92 6.02
C TRP A 315 -11.69 20.46 6.06
N GLU A 316 -10.87 20.03 7.03
CA GLU A 316 -9.51 20.53 7.21
C GLU A 316 -8.50 19.87 6.27
N VAL A 317 -8.68 18.59 5.92
CA VAL A 317 -7.79 17.90 4.97
C VAL A 317 -8.30 18.05 3.52
N GLY A 318 -9.60 18.29 3.36
CA GLY A 318 -10.28 18.40 2.08
C GLY A 318 -10.77 17.04 1.59
N VAL A 319 -12.10 16.86 1.50
CA VAL A 319 -12.71 15.65 0.96
C VAL A 319 -13.76 16.03 -0.09
N SER A 320 -13.64 15.47 -1.29
CA SER A 320 -14.69 15.52 -2.30
C SER A 320 -15.66 14.36 -2.09
N GLY A 321 -16.95 14.61 -2.24
CA GLY A 321 -17.95 13.56 -2.11
C GLY A 321 -19.38 14.04 -2.33
N ASP A 322 -20.31 13.10 -2.31
CA ASP A 322 -21.74 13.35 -2.31
C ASP A 322 -22.35 12.71 -1.06
N GLY A 323 -22.87 13.54 -0.16
CA GLY A 323 -23.45 13.08 1.11
C GLY A 323 -24.72 12.24 0.93
N ASN A 324 -25.36 12.32 -0.23
CA ASN A 324 -26.58 11.58 -0.55
C ASN A 324 -26.32 10.26 -1.29
N ALA A 325 -25.06 9.98 -1.68
CA ALA A 325 -24.70 8.81 -2.47
C ALA A 325 -24.90 7.47 -1.76
N HIS A 326 -24.84 7.46 -0.41
CA HIS A 326 -24.93 6.27 0.42
C HIS A 326 -25.93 6.50 1.57
N PRO A 327 -27.24 6.45 1.29
CA PRO A 327 -28.25 6.76 2.28
C PRO A 327 -28.17 5.80 3.47
N GLY A 328 -28.23 6.35 4.68
CA GLY A 328 -28.24 5.56 5.92
C GLY A 328 -26.89 4.99 6.37
N HIS A 329 -25.80 5.15 5.60
CA HIS A 329 -24.48 4.60 5.98
C HIS A 329 -23.90 5.27 7.23
N ALA A 330 -23.83 6.59 7.23
CA ALA A 330 -23.22 7.34 8.32
C ALA A 330 -23.83 8.74 8.39
N LYS A 331 -24.27 9.16 9.57
CA LYS A 331 -24.90 10.47 9.76
C LYS A 331 -23.85 11.57 9.56
N ARG A 332 -24.21 12.64 8.85
CA ARG A 332 -23.35 13.80 8.61
C ARG A 332 -24.05 15.06 9.11
N SER A 333 -23.42 15.81 10.01
CA SER A 333 -23.84 17.15 10.44
C SER A 333 -23.73 18.19 9.32
N ARG A 334 -22.68 18.05 8.50
CA ARG A 334 -22.31 18.99 7.44
C ARG A 334 -22.02 18.25 6.13
N PRO A 335 -22.35 18.83 4.97
CA PRO A 335 -21.94 18.29 3.68
C PRO A 335 -20.41 18.20 3.51
N TYR A 336 -19.97 17.42 2.53
CA TYR A 336 -18.56 17.41 2.11
C TYR A 336 -18.11 18.83 1.70
N PRO A 337 -16.84 19.21 1.93
CA PRO A 337 -16.33 20.53 1.55
C PRO A 337 -16.24 20.76 0.04
N MET A 338 -16.26 19.69 -0.76
CA MET A 338 -16.19 19.75 -2.22
C MET A 338 -17.16 18.72 -2.83
N PRO A 339 -17.71 18.98 -4.03
CA PRO A 339 -18.56 18.01 -4.73
C PRO A 339 -17.76 16.76 -5.12
N ALA A 340 -18.44 15.63 -5.33
CA ALA A 340 -17.81 14.42 -5.87
C ALA A 340 -17.16 14.64 -7.24
N LEU A 341 -16.12 13.84 -7.55
CA LEU A 341 -15.58 13.77 -8.91
C LEU A 341 -16.62 13.17 -9.87
N SER A 342 -16.59 13.60 -11.13
CA SER A 342 -17.51 13.08 -12.15
C SER A 342 -17.26 11.60 -12.43
N MET A 343 -18.36 10.84 -12.58
CA MET A 343 -18.31 9.42 -12.90
C MET A 343 -17.51 9.12 -14.18
N THR A 344 -16.78 8.00 -14.16
CA THR A 344 -16.15 7.39 -15.34
C THR A 344 -17.19 6.65 -16.20
N LEU A 345 -16.77 6.18 -17.36
CA LEU A 345 -17.55 5.23 -18.17
C LEU A 345 -17.93 3.97 -17.36
N GLU A 346 -16.95 3.38 -16.68
CA GLU A 346 -17.16 2.19 -15.84
C GLU A 346 -18.17 2.45 -14.71
N ALA A 347 -18.01 3.56 -13.98
CA ALA A 347 -18.87 3.89 -12.85
C ALA A 347 -20.33 4.07 -13.26
N ARG A 348 -20.59 4.67 -14.44
CA ARG A 348 -21.96 4.80 -14.98
C ARG A 348 -22.59 3.44 -15.29
N ARG A 349 -21.85 2.55 -15.97
CA ARG A 349 -22.34 1.20 -16.28
C ARG A 349 -22.65 0.40 -15.02
N LEU A 350 -21.81 0.53 -14.00
CA LEU A 350 -22.01 -0.11 -12.71
C LEU A 350 -23.19 0.49 -11.93
N ALA A 351 -23.45 1.79 -12.04
CA ALA A 351 -24.62 2.43 -11.45
C ALA A 351 -25.92 1.86 -12.04
N GLU A 352 -25.98 1.70 -13.36
CA GLU A 352 -27.11 1.08 -14.04
C GLU A 352 -27.30 -0.38 -13.61
N ALA A 353 -26.20 -1.12 -13.44
CA ALA A 353 -26.22 -2.49 -12.96
C ALA A 353 -26.72 -2.59 -11.50
N ALA A 354 -26.29 -1.67 -10.64
CA ALA A 354 -26.75 -1.59 -9.25
C ALA A 354 -28.26 -1.30 -9.19
N ALA A 355 -28.75 -0.38 -10.02
CA ALA A 355 -30.18 -0.08 -10.12
C ALA A 355 -31.01 -1.32 -10.54
N LYS A 356 -30.54 -2.11 -11.53
CA LYS A 356 -31.19 -3.38 -11.92
C LYS A 356 -31.25 -4.40 -10.78
N LEU A 357 -30.26 -4.39 -9.90
CA LEU A 357 -30.18 -5.27 -8.72
C LEU A 357 -30.95 -4.71 -7.51
N GLY A 358 -31.48 -3.49 -7.58
CA GLY A 358 -32.08 -2.79 -6.45
C GLY A 358 -31.07 -2.47 -5.36
N TRP A 359 -29.83 -2.17 -5.73
CA TRP A 359 -28.76 -1.82 -4.79
C TRP A 359 -28.53 -0.31 -4.76
N ASP A 360 -28.36 0.22 -3.55
CA ASP A 360 -27.85 1.57 -3.36
C ASP A 360 -26.35 1.57 -3.67
N ALA A 361 -25.96 2.30 -4.71
CA ALA A 361 -24.58 2.50 -5.10
C ALA A 361 -24.38 3.95 -5.57
N GLY A 362 -23.25 4.55 -5.18
CA GLY A 362 -23.02 5.96 -5.42
C GLY A 362 -21.56 6.37 -5.35
N ALA A 363 -21.34 7.68 -5.49
CA ALA A 363 -20.00 8.26 -5.58
C ALA A 363 -19.12 7.93 -4.37
N VAL A 364 -17.84 7.67 -4.63
CA VAL A 364 -16.84 7.40 -3.59
C VAL A 364 -16.29 8.71 -3.04
N PRO A 365 -16.28 8.93 -1.70
CA PRO A 365 -15.64 10.10 -1.12
C PRO A 365 -14.12 9.98 -1.18
N LEU A 366 -13.46 11.07 -1.56
CA LEU A 366 -12.03 11.08 -1.86
C LEU A 366 -11.33 12.26 -1.19
N LEU A 367 -10.19 12.00 -0.56
CA LEU A 367 -9.18 12.98 -0.14
C LEU A 367 -8.42 13.53 -1.36
N ILE A 368 -9.19 14.07 -2.32
CA ILE A 368 -8.74 14.64 -3.59
C ILE A 368 -9.57 15.91 -3.85
N ASN A 369 -8.88 16.99 -4.22
CA ASN A 369 -9.51 18.23 -4.62
C ASN A 369 -10.27 18.06 -5.94
N SER A 370 -11.61 18.13 -5.92
CA SER A 370 -12.44 18.13 -7.15
C SER A 370 -12.57 19.53 -7.77
N VAL A 371 -12.36 20.56 -6.95
CA VAL A 371 -12.22 21.96 -7.32
C VAL A 371 -10.97 22.51 -6.64
N GLU A 372 -10.46 23.66 -7.09
CA GLU A 372 -9.36 24.32 -6.39
C GLU A 372 -9.76 24.64 -4.96
N ARG A 373 -8.89 24.34 -4.00
CA ARG A 373 -9.17 24.50 -2.57
C ARG A 373 -7.88 24.62 -1.77
N ASP A 374 -7.88 25.51 -0.77
CA ASP A 374 -6.79 25.69 0.19
C ASP A 374 -5.43 25.91 -0.49
N GLY A 375 -5.44 26.70 -1.57
CA GLY A 375 -4.26 27.01 -2.39
C GLY A 375 -3.76 25.86 -3.27
N ARG A 376 -4.50 24.75 -3.36
CA ARG A 376 -4.11 23.54 -4.09
C ARG A 376 -5.03 23.24 -5.29
N PRO A 377 -4.48 22.88 -6.46
CA PRO A 377 -5.26 22.70 -7.69
C PRO A 377 -6.33 21.60 -7.62
N ALA A 378 -7.31 21.70 -8.50
CA ALA A 378 -8.26 20.62 -8.79
C ALA A 378 -7.58 19.41 -9.46
N CYS A 379 -8.16 18.23 -9.29
CA CYS A 379 -7.69 16.98 -9.88
C CYS A 379 -7.81 16.97 -11.41
N VAL A 380 -6.71 16.60 -12.06
CA VAL A 380 -6.62 16.51 -13.53
C VAL A 380 -6.84 15.09 -14.07
N ARG A 381 -7.30 14.19 -13.21
CA ARG A 381 -7.72 12.82 -13.56
C ARG A 381 -6.61 11.99 -14.24
N CYS A 382 -5.39 12.03 -13.72
CA CYS A 382 -4.20 11.46 -14.37
C CYS A 382 -4.06 9.92 -14.39
N GLY A 383 -4.94 9.19 -13.70
CA GLY A 383 -4.90 7.73 -13.60
C GLY A 383 -3.76 7.16 -12.74
N GLN A 384 -2.90 7.98 -12.12
CA GLN A 384 -1.76 7.54 -11.30
C GLN A 384 -1.96 7.94 -9.83
N CYS A 385 -2.83 7.20 -9.13
CA CYS A 385 -3.12 7.44 -7.71
C CYS A 385 -2.39 6.45 -6.81
N VAL A 386 -2.80 5.19 -6.79
CA VAL A 386 -2.24 4.17 -5.88
C VAL A 386 -0.84 3.79 -6.31
N GLY A 387 0.11 3.90 -5.38
CA GLY A 387 1.53 3.65 -5.60
C GLY A 387 2.32 4.84 -6.13
N PHE A 388 1.68 6.00 -6.36
CA PHE A 388 2.31 7.17 -6.97
C PHE A 388 2.07 8.45 -6.18
N ALA A 389 3.04 9.38 -6.21
CA ALA A 389 2.77 10.77 -5.84
C ALA A 389 1.86 11.44 -6.87
N CYS A 390 1.02 12.36 -6.42
CA CYS A 390 0.13 13.10 -7.31
C CYS A 390 0.92 14.16 -8.11
N PRO A 391 0.83 14.19 -9.44
CA PRO A 391 1.57 15.17 -10.25
C PRO A 391 1.09 16.61 -10.03
N THR A 392 -0.17 16.82 -9.68
CA THR A 392 -0.78 18.16 -9.57
C THR A 392 -0.96 18.61 -8.12
N ASP A 393 -0.39 17.86 -7.19
CA ASP A 393 -0.55 18.07 -5.74
C ASP A 393 -2.03 18.11 -5.29
N SER A 394 -2.98 17.57 -6.07
CA SER A 394 -4.41 17.62 -5.78
C SER A 394 -4.89 16.47 -4.87
N LYS A 395 -4.09 15.41 -4.73
CA LYS A 395 -4.33 14.31 -3.78
C LYS A 395 -3.82 14.74 -2.41
N ASN A 396 -4.72 14.79 -1.43
CA ASN A 396 -4.41 15.25 -0.09
C ASN A 396 -3.55 14.22 0.64
N GLY A 397 -2.66 14.66 1.51
CA GLY A 397 -1.86 13.80 2.37
C GLY A 397 -1.14 14.61 3.44
N GLY A 398 -0.53 13.95 4.42
CA GLY A 398 0.09 14.65 5.56
C GLY A 398 1.13 15.69 5.14
N HIS A 399 1.90 15.37 4.09
CA HIS A 399 2.96 16.21 3.52
C HIS A 399 2.50 17.53 2.88
N ASN A 400 1.26 17.63 2.39
CA ASN A 400 0.77 18.81 1.64
C ASN A 400 -0.49 19.45 2.27
N THR A 401 -0.95 18.96 3.42
CA THR A 401 -2.13 19.50 4.13
C THR A 401 -1.80 19.89 5.58
N MET A 402 -1.69 18.92 6.48
CA MET A 402 -1.55 19.23 7.90
C MET A 402 -0.11 19.62 8.26
N LEU A 403 0.90 18.94 7.71
CA LEU A 403 2.29 19.25 8.06
C LEU A 403 2.72 20.64 7.54
N VAL A 404 2.21 21.08 6.38
CA VAL A 404 2.48 22.44 5.88
C VAL A 404 1.94 23.50 6.83
N ARG A 405 0.77 23.27 7.44
CA ARG A 405 0.19 24.14 8.46
C ARG A 405 1.03 24.16 9.73
N ALA A 406 1.43 22.99 10.22
CA ALA A 406 2.28 22.87 11.41
C ALA A 406 3.58 23.68 11.26
N ILE A 407 4.28 23.52 10.13
CA ILE A 407 5.52 24.24 9.84
C ILE A 407 5.28 25.75 9.70
N ALA A 408 4.18 26.17 9.07
CA ALA A 408 3.87 27.59 8.88
C ALA A 408 3.70 28.38 10.19
N THR A 409 3.40 27.71 11.31
CA THR A 409 3.35 28.36 12.63
C THR A 409 4.70 28.88 13.14
N GLY A 410 5.82 28.34 12.62
CA GLY A 410 7.16 28.55 13.18
C GLY A 410 7.45 27.77 14.46
N ASN A 411 6.47 27.03 14.99
CA ASN A 411 6.60 26.25 16.23
C ASN A 411 6.92 24.76 16.00
N CYS A 412 6.91 24.31 14.75
CA CYS A 412 7.18 22.92 14.39
C CYS A 412 8.55 22.77 13.70
N ASP A 413 9.40 21.90 14.23
CA ASP A 413 10.61 21.42 13.56
C ASP A 413 10.34 20.03 12.96
N LEU A 414 10.84 19.79 11.74
CA LEU A 414 10.80 18.49 11.08
C LEU A 414 12.22 17.95 10.93
N ILE A 415 12.44 16.68 11.27
CA ILE A 415 13.67 15.95 10.94
C ILE A 415 13.32 14.65 10.22
N CYS A 416 13.96 14.44 9.07
CA CYS A 416 13.81 13.24 8.24
C CYS A 416 15.02 12.31 8.37
N ASP A 417 14.92 11.13 7.75
CA ASP A 417 15.97 10.10 7.75
C ASP A 417 16.48 9.79 9.18
N THR A 418 15.58 9.83 10.17
CA THR A 418 15.90 9.72 11.59
C THR A 418 14.85 8.86 12.28
N MET A 419 15.28 7.80 12.97
CA MET A 419 14.38 6.92 13.70
C MET A 419 14.39 7.28 15.19
N VAL A 420 13.21 7.24 15.82
CA VAL A 420 13.14 7.16 17.28
C VAL A 420 13.40 5.71 17.65
N GLU A 421 14.54 5.43 18.29
CA GLU A 421 14.87 4.08 18.74
C GLU A 421 14.20 3.75 20.08
N ARG A 422 14.05 4.72 20.98
CA ARG A 422 13.50 4.47 22.32
C ARG A 422 12.80 5.70 22.89
N ILE A 423 11.75 5.47 23.67
CA ILE A 423 11.12 6.47 24.54
C ILE A 423 11.68 6.29 25.94
N ASP A 424 12.22 7.36 26.52
CA ASP A 424 12.68 7.36 27.91
C ASP A 424 11.53 7.70 28.85
N THR A 425 11.45 7.00 29.98
CA THR A 425 10.35 7.13 30.94
C THR A 425 10.83 7.20 32.38
N GLU A 426 10.07 7.85 33.24
CA GLU A 426 10.29 7.91 34.68
C GLU A 426 9.15 7.23 35.43
N GLY A 427 9.49 6.24 36.28
CA GLY A 427 8.56 5.51 37.15
C GLY A 427 7.44 4.76 36.43
N GLY A 428 7.55 4.54 35.12
CA GLY A 428 6.46 4.00 34.28
C GLY A 428 5.21 4.89 34.26
N LYS A 429 5.34 6.19 34.55
CA LYS A 429 4.20 7.13 34.63
C LYS A 429 4.32 8.30 33.67
N ARG A 430 5.55 8.66 33.28
CA ARG A 430 5.81 9.84 32.47
C ARG A 430 6.89 9.56 31.45
N ALA A 431 6.63 9.87 30.18
CA ALA A 431 7.66 9.94 29.15
C ALA A 431 8.48 11.22 29.34
N THR A 432 9.80 11.13 29.33
CA THR A 432 10.70 12.28 29.56
C THR A 432 11.41 12.75 28.29
N GLY A 433 11.42 11.92 27.26
CA GLY A 433 12.05 12.23 25.99
C GLY A 433 12.14 11.03 25.07
N VAL A 434 12.85 11.23 23.96
CA VAL A 434 13.12 10.20 22.96
C VAL A 434 14.62 10.12 22.67
N ARG A 435 15.07 8.92 22.29
CA ARG A 435 16.39 8.67 21.72
C ARG A 435 16.26 8.52 20.22
N LEU A 436 16.99 9.36 19.50
CA LEU A 436 17.06 9.41 18.05
C LEU A 436 18.28 8.64 17.56
N VAL A 437 18.15 7.96 16.42
CA VAL A 437 19.26 7.34 15.69
C VAL A 437 19.16 7.67 14.19
N GLN A 438 20.29 8.07 13.62
CA GLN A 438 20.43 8.41 12.20
C GLN A 438 21.72 7.80 11.64
N GLN A 439 21.69 7.35 10.38
CA GLN A 439 22.88 6.84 9.69
C GLN A 439 23.94 7.96 9.59
N ALA A 440 25.19 7.65 9.92
CA ALA A 440 26.31 8.57 9.83
C ALA A 440 27.56 7.86 9.31
N GLY A 441 27.80 7.96 7.99
CA GLY A 441 28.86 7.17 7.34
C GLY A 441 28.56 5.68 7.47
N ASP A 442 29.53 4.90 7.95
CA ASP A 442 29.38 3.47 8.23
C ASP A 442 28.83 3.18 9.64
N GLY A 443 28.60 4.23 10.44
CA GLY A 443 28.09 4.13 11.81
C GLY A 443 26.72 4.79 12.01
N ALA A 444 26.36 4.98 13.28
CA ALA A 444 25.12 5.63 13.68
C ALA A 444 25.41 6.83 14.57
N ARG A 445 24.68 7.93 14.35
CA ARG A 445 24.65 9.09 15.24
C ARG A 445 23.41 9.01 16.11
N ARG A 446 23.60 9.16 17.42
CA ARG A 446 22.51 9.15 18.41
C ARG A 446 22.37 10.50 19.10
N ARG A 447 21.14 10.88 19.43
CA ARG A 447 20.83 12.10 20.19
C ARG A 447 19.60 11.88 21.07
N GLN A 448 19.64 12.36 22.30
CA GLN A 448 18.46 12.43 23.16
C GLN A 448 17.78 13.79 23.02
N VAL A 449 16.44 13.80 23.02
CA VAL A 449 15.62 15.01 23.01
C VAL A 449 14.57 14.89 24.11
N ARG A 450 14.49 15.88 25.01
CA ARG A 450 13.48 15.91 26.08
C ARG A 450 12.12 16.33 25.52
N ALA A 451 11.06 15.77 26.08
CA ALA A 451 9.70 16.01 25.61
C ALA A 451 8.73 16.24 26.77
N GLY A 452 7.86 17.24 26.66
CA GLY A 452 6.73 17.43 27.57
C GLY A 452 5.65 16.36 27.37
N HIS A 453 5.38 16.01 26.11
CA HIS A 453 4.53 14.92 25.65
C HIS A 453 5.19 14.15 24.51
N VAL A 454 4.89 12.86 24.40
CA VAL A 454 5.29 12.04 23.25
C VAL A 454 4.04 11.49 22.56
N VAL A 455 3.94 11.70 21.25
CA VAL A 455 2.86 11.17 20.41
C VAL A 455 3.44 10.15 19.43
N VAL A 456 3.00 8.90 19.53
CA VAL A 456 3.44 7.80 18.66
C VAL A 456 2.49 7.68 17.47
N ALA A 457 3.00 7.85 16.26
CA ALA A 457 2.24 7.79 15.01
C ALA A 457 3.05 7.09 13.89
N ALA A 458 3.79 6.04 14.24
CA ALA A 458 4.72 5.32 13.37
C ALA A 458 4.04 4.25 12.49
N GLY A 459 2.73 4.04 12.65
CA GLY A 459 1.96 2.98 12.01
C GLY A 459 1.98 1.69 12.82
N ALA A 460 0.90 0.90 12.74
CA ALA A 460 0.60 -0.14 13.72
C ALA A 460 1.76 -1.09 14.07
N ILE A 461 2.52 -1.56 13.09
CA ILE A 461 3.68 -2.44 13.35
C ILE A 461 4.82 -1.70 14.06
N GLU A 462 5.27 -0.55 13.55
CA GLU A 462 6.43 0.15 14.12
C GLU A 462 6.08 0.86 15.44
N SER A 463 4.82 1.30 15.63
CA SER A 463 4.34 1.84 16.89
C SER A 463 4.39 0.78 18.00
N ALA A 464 3.94 -0.44 17.73
CA ALA A 464 4.07 -1.53 18.70
C ALA A 464 5.52 -1.92 18.96
N ARG A 465 6.34 -2.01 17.90
CA ARG A 465 7.78 -2.28 18.01
C ARG A 465 8.48 -1.25 18.91
N LEU A 466 8.17 0.04 18.75
CA LEU A 466 8.74 1.12 19.55
C LEU A 466 8.39 0.98 21.04
N LEU A 467 7.12 0.72 21.37
CA LEU A 467 6.70 0.55 22.77
C LEU A 467 7.35 -0.68 23.40
N LEU A 468 7.40 -1.81 22.68
CA LEU A 468 8.08 -3.03 23.15
C LEU A 468 9.59 -2.79 23.36
N HIS A 469 10.26 -2.07 22.45
CA HIS A 469 11.69 -1.80 22.57
C HIS A 469 12.02 -0.72 23.62
N SER A 470 11.02 0.02 24.08
CA SER A 470 11.20 1.09 25.07
C SER A 470 11.12 0.62 26.52
N ALA A 471 11.33 -0.67 26.79
CA ALA A 471 11.31 -1.25 28.14
C ALA A 471 12.05 -0.42 29.19
N SER A 472 11.55 -0.43 30.42
CA SER A 472 12.12 0.29 31.57
C SER A 472 12.13 -0.61 32.81
N ASP A 473 12.80 -0.20 33.89
CA ASP A 473 12.81 -0.98 35.13
C ASP A 473 11.39 -1.19 35.70
N ALA A 474 10.47 -0.24 35.46
CA ALA A 474 9.07 -0.35 35.88
C ALA A 474 8.21 -1.21 34.91
N GLU A 475 8.66 -1.36 33.67
CA GLU A 475 7.94 -2.06 32.59
C GLU A 475 8.96 -2.82 31.72
N PRO A 476 9.49 -3.96 32.22
CA PRO A 476 10.62 -4.65 31.60
C PRO A 476 10.27 -5.30 30.24
N ASP A 477 8.99 -5.54 29.97
CA ASP A 477 8.50 -6.13 28.72
C ASP A 477 8.02 -5.08 27.71
N GLY A 478 8.39 -3.81 27.91
CA GLY A 478 7.99 -2.68 27.07
C GLY A 478 6.99 -1.75 27.75
N ILE A 479 7.05 -0.46 27.42
CA ILE A 479 6.19 0.55 28.05
C ILE A 479 4.74 0.38 27.61
N GLY A 480 3.81 0.57 28.55
CA GLY A 480 2.38 0.32 28.31
C GLY A 480 2.02 -1.17 28.13
N ASN A 481 2.98 -2.09 28.32
CA ASN A 481 2.78 -3.53 28.09
C ASN A 481 2.56 -4.35 29.37
N ARG A 482 2.09 -3.73 30.47
CA ARG A 482 1.91 -4.38 31.79
C ARG A 482 1.04 -5.63 31.76
N ASN A 483 0.06 -5.66 30.86
CA ASN A 483 -0.87 -6.76 30.67
C ASN A 483 -0.56 -7.61 29.43
N GLY A 484 0.63 -7.44 28.83
CA GLY A 484 1.05 -8.21 27.67
C GLY A 484 0.18 -7.98 26.42
N LEU A 485 -0.38 -6.78 26.27
CA LEU A 485 -1.32 -6.41 25.20
C LEU A 485 -0.67 -5.73 23.99
N VAL A 486 0.48 -5.07 24.18
CA VAL A 486 1.17 -4.36 23.10
C VAL A 486 1.50 -5.33 21.97
N GLY A 487 1.14 -4.93 20.75
CA GLY A 487 1.34 -5.71 19.53
C GLY A 487 0.25 -6.71 19.21
N ARG A 488 -0.66 -7.09 20.13
CA ARG A 488 -1.76 -8.03 19.85
C ARG A 488 -2.84 -7.42 18.96
N ASN A 489 -3.68 -8.26 18.36
CA ASN A 489 -4.81 -7.84 17.53
C ASN A 489 -4.38 -7.06 16.28
N LEU A 490 -3.19 -7.38 15.76
CA LEU A 490 -2.75 -6.90 14.46
C LEU A 490 -3.77 -7.35 13.41
N GLN A 491 -4.36 -6.38 12.74
CA GLN A 491 -5.39 -6.59 11.73
C GLN A 491 -5.14 -5.67 10.55
N GLY A 492 -5.71 -6.02 9.39
CA GLY A 492 -5.64 -5.25 8.16
C GLY A 492 -7.01 -5.26 7.49
N HIS A 493 -7.07 -5.78 6.27
CA HIS A 493 -8.32 -6.28 5.71
C HIS A 493 -8.04 -7.49 4.84
N VAL A 494 -9.02 -8.38 4.84
CA VAL A 494 -9.19 -9.34 3.76
C VAL A 494 -9.74 -8.61 2.54
N TYR A 495 -9.28 -9.00 1.34
CA TYR A 495 -9.82 -8.53 0.07
C TYR A 495 -10.34 -9.73 -0.72
N SER A 496 -11.56 -9.58 -1.24
CA SER A 496 -12.19 -10.51 -2.16
C SER A 496 -13.05 -9.71 -3.14
N GLY A 497 -13.40 -10.34 -4.26
CA GLY A 497 -14.05 -9.65 -5.36
C GLY A 497 -14.08 -10.47 -6.63
N ALA A 498 -14.20 -9.78 -7.76
CA ALA A 498 -14.24 -10.40 -9.08
C ALA A 498 -13.73 -9.45 -10.16
N TYR A 499 -13.27 -10.04 -11.26
CA TYR A 499 -13.03 -9.36 -12.53
C TYR A 499 -14.12 -9.72 -13.53
N GLY A 500 -14.50 -8.77 -14.37
CA GLY A 500 -15.44 -8.98 -15.46
C GLY A 500 -14.88 -8.46 -16.77
N LEU A 501 -14.90 -9.29 -17.81
CA LEU A 501 -14.51 -8.95 -19.18
C LEU A 501 -15.77 -8.63 -19.99
N PHE A 502 -15.72 -7.58 -20.80
CA PHE A 502 -16.84 -7.06 -21.60
C PHE A 502 -16.54 -7.15 -23.10
N ASP A 503 -17.58 -7.09 -23.93
CA ASP A 503 -17.42 -7.02 -25.40
C ASP A 503 -16.94 -5.64 -25.85
N ASP A 504 -17.40 -4.59 -25.18
CA ASP A 504 -17.07 -3.19 -25.45
C ASP A 504 -16.14 -2.58 -24.38
N PRO A 505 -15.35 -1.52 -24.70
CA PRO A 505 -14.55 -0.81 -23.71
C PRO A 505 -15.39 -0.25 -22.56
N VAL A 506 -14.98 -0.53 -21.32
CA VAL A 506 -15.61 0.00 -20.09
C VAL A 506 -14.72 1.01 -19.37
N GLN A 507 -13.44 1.06 -19.71
CA GLN A 507 -12.46 1.98 -19.12
C GLN A 507 -12.19 3.17 -20.06
N ASP A 508 -12.25 4.39 -19.53
CA ASP A 508 -11.90 5.63 -20.23
C ASP A 508 -10.49 6.16 -19.86
N GLY A 509 -9.79 5.45 -18.97
CA GLY A 509 -8.45 5.81 -18.50
C GLY A 509 -8.41 7.01 -17.54
N LEU A 510 -9.57 7.55 -17.14
CA LEU A 510 -9.64 8.74 -16.29
C LEU A 510 -9.45 8.40 -14.81
N GLY A 511 -8.46 9.06 -14.19
CA GLY A 511 -8.23 8.94 -12.75
C GLY A 511 -9.36 9.53 -11.90
N PRO A 512 -9.48 9.08 -10.64
CA PRO A 512 -8.67 8.05 -9.98
C PRO A 512 -9.03 6.60 -10.38
N GLY A 513 -10.01 6.39 -11.25
CA GLY A 513 -10.58 5.08 -11.61
C GLY A 513 -11.75 4.73 -10.70
N VAL A 514 -11.51 4.58 -9.39
CA VAL A 514 -12.58 4.37 -8.41
C VAL A 514 -13.54 5.55 -8.42
N GLY A 515 -14.82 5.27 -8.59
CA GLY A 515 -15.85 6.29 -8.77
C GLY A 515 -17.24 5.86 -8.30
N ILE A 516 -17.45 4.58 -8.04
CA ILE A 516 -18.70 4.05 -7.50
C ILE A 516 -18.43 2.95 -6.48
N ALA A 517 -19.23 2.94 -5.41
CA ALA A 517 -19.25 1.88 -4.43
C ALA A 517 -20.67 1.58 -3.96
N THR A 518 -20.87 0.40 -3.38
CA THR A 518 -22.03 0.07 -2.56
C THR A 518 -21.56 -0.35 -1.16
N LEU A 519 -22.26 0.15 -0.14
CA LEU A 519 -22.06 -0.19 1.27
C LEU A 519 -23.13 -1.16 1.80
N ARG A 520 -23.99 -1.66 0.90
CA ARG A 520 -25.09 -2.59 1.21
C ARG A 520 -24.63 -3.80 2.02
N PHE A 521 -23.40 -4.26 1.78
CA PHE A 521 -22.85 -5.47 2.38
C PHE A 521 -21.97 -5.22 3.60
N ALA A 522 -21.96 -4.00 4.15
CA ALA A 522 -21.20 -3.69 5.36
C ALA A 522 -21.73 -4.48 6.57
N HIS A 523 -23.05 -4.62 6.70
CA HIS A 523 -23.71 -5.33 7.80
C HIS A 523 -25.05 -5.95 7.34
N GLY A 524 -25.63 -6.81 8.18
CA GLY A 524 -26.99 -7.33 7.96
C GLY A 524 -27.10 -8.38 6.84
N ASN A 525 -26.01 -9.07 6.53
CA ASN A 525 -25.87 -9.93 5.34
C ASN A 525 -26.61 -11.28 5.40
N GLY A 526 -27.28 -11.61 6.52
CA GLY A 526 -27.91 -12.92 6.71
C GLY A 526 -26.87 -14.06 6.78
N GLY A 527 -27.34 -15.32 6.77
CA GLY A 527 -26.47 -16.51 6.71
C GLY A 527 -25.46 -16.64 7.87
N GLY A 528 -25.66 -15.88 8.95
CA GLY A 528 -24.75 -15.77 10.09
C GLY A 528 -23.50 -14.92 9.86
N VAL A 529 -23.30 -14.30 8.68
CA VAL A 529 -22.07 -13.54 8.36
C VAL A 529 -21.86 -12.39 9.35
N ILE A 530 -20.64 -12.28 9.89
CA ILE A 530 -20.25 -11.25 10.85
C ILE A 530 -19.57 -10.10 10.11
N GLY A 531 -20.10 -8.88 10.30
CA GLY A 531 -19.66 -7.72 9.54
C GLY A 531 -19.87 -7.90 8.03
N GLY A 532 -18.86 -7.47 7.26
CA GLY A 532 -18.87 -7.44 5.81
C GLY A 532 -17.95 -6.34 5.29
N GLY A 533 -18.32 -5.69 4.19
CA GLY A 533 -17.52 -4.62 3.63
C GLY A 533 -18.19 -3.89 2.48
N LEU A 534 -17.50 -2.87 1.98
CA LEU A 534 -17.89 -2.21 0.74
C LEU A 534 -17.48 -3.04 -0.48
N LEU A 535 -18.19 -2.83 -1.60
CA LEU A 535 -17.70 -3.19 -2.93
C LEU A 535 -17.58 -1.92 -3.77
N ALA A 536 -16.45 -1.74 -4.45
CA ALA A 536 -16.20 -0.61 -5.33
C ALA A 536 -15.53 -1.06 -6.63
N ASN A 537 -15.66 -0.24 -7.67
CA ASN A 537 -14.79 -0.38 -8.83
C ASN A 537 -13.35 0.04 -8.48
N GLU A 538 -12.38 -0.55 -9.15
CA GLU A 538 -10.96 -0.31 -8.84
C GLU A 538 -10.42 1.00 -9.43
N PHE A 539 -9.28 1.44 -8.90
CA PHE A 539 -8.43 2.46 -9.47
C PHE A 539 -7.93 2.09 -10.87
N THR A 540 -7.46 3.10 -11.62
CA THR A 540 -6.87 2.90 -12.94
C THR A 540 -5.72 1.91 -12.87
N ARG A 541 -5.80 0.85 -13.68
CA ARG A 541 -4.86 -0.28 -13.62
C ARG A 541 -3.67 -0.07 -14.55
N LEU A 542 -2.45 -0.21 -14.05
CA LEU A 542 -1.27 -0.22 -14.92
C LEU A 542 -1.30 -1.43 -15.87
N PRO A 543 -0.77 -1.33 -17.10
CA PRO A 543 -0.68 -2.45 -18.04
C PRO A 543 -0.01 -3.70 -17.43
N LEU A 544 1.06 -3.53 -16.65
CA LEU A 544 1.73 -4.64 -15.97
C LEU A 544 0.88 -5.30 -14.89
N ILE A 545 0.09 -4.51 -14.15
CA ILE A 545 -0.84 -5.06 -13.16
C ILE A 545 -1.96 -5.81 -13.88
N HIS A 546 -2.42 -5.32 -15.03
CA HIS A 546 -3.41 -6.03 -15.85
C HIS A 546 -2.88 -7.39 -16.30
N TRP A 547 -1.70 -7.41 -16.94
CA TRP A 547 -1.05 -8.64 -17.38
C TRP A 547 -0.85 -9.63 -16.23
N ASN A 548 -0.37 -9.15 -15.07
CA ASN A 548 -0.05 -10.02 -13.94
C ASN A 548 -1.31 -10.55 -13.22
N ARG A 549 -2.31 -9.71 -12.96
CA ARG A 549 -3.39 -10.00 -12.00
C ARG A 549 -4.80 -10.06 -12.56
N ALA A 550 -5.02 -9.56 -13.78
CA ALA A 550 -6.37 -9.28 -14.28
C ALA A 550 -6.70 -9.92 -15.64
N LEU A 551 -5.81 -10.77 -16.16
CA LEU A 551 -6.18 -11.66 -17.25
C LEU A 551 -7.04 -12.80 -16.69
N ALA A 552 -7.97 -13.32 -17.50
CA ALA A 552 -8.73 -14.51 -17.15
C ALA A 552 -7.76 -15.68 -16.87
N PRO A 553 -8.09 -16.62 -15.97
CA PRO A 553 -7.17 -17.69 -15.56
C PRO A 553 -6.62 -18.53 -16.73
N ASP A 554 -7.43 -18.75 -17.75
CA ASP A 554 -7.15 -19.53 -18.96
C ASP A 554 -6.66 -18.69 -20.15
N ALA A 555 -6.56 -17.36 -19.99
CA ALA A 555 -6.16 -16.48 -21.08
C ALA A 555 -4.70 -16.71 -21.49
N PRO A 556 -4.39 -16.76 -22.80
CA PRO A 556 -3.02 -16.80 -23.29
C PRO A 556 -2.21 -15.60 -22.76
N ARG A 557 -0.98 -15.86 -22.31
CA ARG A 557 -0.09 -14.85 -21.70
C ARG A 557 1.13 -14.46 -22.55
N TRP A 558 1.40 -15.23 -23.60
CA TRP A 558 2.55 -15.06 -24.49
C TRP A 558 2.17 -15.43 -25.94
N GLY A 559 3.07 -15.17 -26.87
CA GLY A 559 2.82 -15.35 -28.31
C GLY A 559 1.82 -14.34 -28.86
N LEU A 560 1.41 -14.55 -30.11
CA LEU A 560 0.45 -13.67 -30.78
C LEU A 560 -0.89 -13.65 -30.04
N ALA A 561 -1.32 -14.81 -29.54
CA ALA A 561 -2.53 -14.94 -28.73
C ALA A 561 -2.46 -14.10 -27.45
N GLY A 562 -1.34 -14.13 -26.71
CA GLY A 562 -1.19 -13.30 -25.51
C GLY A 562 -1.13 -11.80 -25.78
N LYS A 563 -0.52 -11.40 -26.90
CA LYS A 563 -0.53 -9.99 -27.36
C LYS A 563 -1.95 -9.53 -27.73
N HIS A 564 -2.72 -10.37 -28.41
CA HIS A 564 -4.13 -10.13 -28.70
C HIS A 564 -4.96 -10.07 -27.42
N THR A 565 -4.75 -10.96 -26.45
CA THR A 565 -5.40 -10.91 -25.14
C THR A 565 -5.23 -9.53 -24.52
N MET A 566 -4.00 -9.02 -24.41
CA MET A 566 -3.73 -7.71 -23.83
C MET A 566 -4.44 -6.56 -24.56
N ARG A 567 -4.51 -6.62 -25.89
CA ARG A 567 -5.22 -5.62 -26.72
C ARG A 567 -6.74 -5.70 -26.52
N ASP A 568 -7.30 -6.91 -26.40
CA ASP A 568 -8.73 -7.15 -26.24
C ASP A 568 -9.22 -6.81 -24.82
N SER A 569 -8.46 -7.18 -23.79
CA SER A 569 -8.93 -7.14 -22.41
C SER A 569 -8.63 -5.84 -21.68
N TYR A 570 -7.57 -5.09 -22.02
CA TYR A 570 -7.08 -4.01 -21.17
C TYR A 570 -8.15 -2.96 -20.82
N LEU A 571 -8.85 -2.41 -21.83
CA LEU A 571 -9.93 -1.43 -21.63
C LEU A 571 -11.29 -2.08 -21.36
N ARG A 572 -11.40 -3.40 -21.49
CA ARG A 572 -12.64 -4.16 -21.40
C ARG A 572 -12.77 -4.97 -20.11
N THR A 573 -11.86 -4.80 -19.15
CA THR A 573 -11.92 -5.50 -17.87
C THR A 573 -12.23 -4.54 -16.73
N SER A 574 -13.36 -4.77 -16.05
CA SER A 574 -13.67 -4.17 -14.76
C SER A 574 -13.17 -5.06 -13.61
N GLN A 575 -12.90 -4.45 -12.45
CA GLN A 575 -12.66 -5.18 -11.22
C GLN A 575 -13.50 -4.56 -10.10
N ILE A 576 -14.23 -5.41 -9.40
CA ILE A 576 -15.03 -5.06 -8.23
C ILE A 576 -14.43 -5.74 -7.01
N GLN A 577 -14.03 -4.96 -6.01
CA GLN A 577 -13.53 -5.45 -4.73
C GLN A 577 -13.63 -4.36 -3.66
N GLY A 578 -13.39 -4.72 -2.40
CA GLY A 578 -13.25 -3.75 -1.32
C GLY A 578 -12.67 -4.38 -0.05
N PRO A 579 -12.25 -3.54 0.91
CA PRO A 579 -11.84 -3.99 2.23
C PRO A 579 -12.99 -4.69 2.96
N ILE A 580 -12.68 -5.82 3.60
CA ILE A 580 -13.61 -6.55 4.47
C ILE A 580 -13.22 -6.31 5.92
N GLN A 581 -14.22 -6.15 6.79
CA GLN A 581 -14.08 -6.12 8.23
C GLN A 581 -13.44 -7.43 8.71
N GLU A 582 -12.18 -7.34 9.09
CA GLU A 582 -11.46 -8.49 9.65
C GLU A 582 -11.87 -8.71 11.11
N ILE A 583 -12.15 -9.96 11.47
CA ILE A 583 -12.38 -10.36 12.85
C ILE A 583 -11.01 -10.47 13.54
N PRO A 584 -10.72 -9.64 14.57
CA PRO A 584 -9.40 -9.60 15.17
C PRO A 584 -9.13 -10.88 15.97
N SER A 585 -7.87 -11.28 16.02
CA SER A 585 -7.37 -12.37 16.85
C SER A 585 -6.22 -11.87 17.73
N PRO A 586 -6.15 -12.26 19.01
CA PRO A 586 -5.08 -11.84 19.91
C PRO A 586 -3.71 -12.44 19.53
N GLU A 587 -3.69 -13.49 18.70
CA GLU A 587 -2.47 -14.17 18.23
C GLU A 587 -1.90 -13.57 16.94
N SER A 588 -2.72 -12.81 16.20
CA SER A 588 -2.23 -11.90 15.17
C SER A 588 -1.51 -10.74 15.85
N ARG A 589 -0.17 -10.74 15.78
CA ARG A 589 0.65 -9.99 16.72
C ARG A 589 2.01 -9.53 16.19
N VAL A 590 2.44 -8.37 16.68
CA VAL A 590 3.83 -7.88 16.64
C VAL A 590 4.57 -8.24 17.92
N ARG A 591 5.78 -8.79 17.79
CA ARG A 591 6.78 -9.00 18.85
C ARG A 591 8.12 -8.39 18.43
N LEU A 592 9.09 -8.38 19.35
CA LEU A 592 10.49 -8.16 18.98
C LEU A 592 11.12 -9.49 18.61
N SER A 593 11.86 -9.52 17.51
CA SER A 593 12.68 -10.68 17.15
C SER A 593 13.76 -10.91 18.21
N PRO A 594 13.94 -12.14 18.71
CA PRO A 594 15.02 -12.46 19.64
C PRO A 594 16.37 -12.61 18.93
N THR A 595 16.38 -12.86 17.61
CA THR A 595 17.60 -13.23 16.87
C THR A 595 18.02 -12.20 15.82
N ILE A 596 17.08 -11.42 15.27
CA ILE A 596 17.34 -10.51 14.15
C ILE A 596 17.25 -9.05 14.61
N LYS A 597 18.24 -8.27 14.16
CA LYS A 597 18.35 -6.83 14.42
C LYS A 597 18.44 -6.05 13.11
N ASP A 598 17.98 -4.81 13.14
CA ASP A 598 18.15 -3.89 12.02
C ASP A 598 19.58 -3.33 11.95
N ARG A 599 19.84 -2.47 10.96
CA ARG A 599 21.15 -1.82 10.75
C ARG A 599 21.69 -1.05 11.96
N PHE A 600 20.84 -0.65 12.91
CA PHE A 600 21.23 0.12 14.09
C PHE A 600 21.41 -0.77 15.33
N GLY A 601 21.25 -2.09 15.18
CA GLY A 601 21.35 -3.06 16.25
C GLY A 601 20.06 -3.21 17.08
N ILE A 602 18.93 -2.72 16.58
CA ILE A 602 17.65 -2.75 17.28
C ILE A 602 16.86 -3.98 16.82
N PRO A 603 16.30 -4.79 17.74
CA PRO A 603 15.45 -5.93 17.39
C PRO A 603 14.36 -5.54 16.37
N VAL A 604 14.20 -6.36 15.33
CA VAL A 604 13.19 -6.11 14.28
C VAL A 604 11.80 -6.55 14.73
N ALA A 605 10.76 -6.10 14.03
CA ALA A 605 9.42 -6.64 14.25
C ALA A 605 9.36 -8.11 13.80
N GLN A 606 8.90 -8.97 14.70
CA GLN A 606 8.49 -10.34 14.42
C GLN A 606 6.96 -10.38 14.35
N LEU A 607 6.41 -10.85 13.22
CA LEU A 607 4.97 -10.92 12.99
C LEU A 607 4.47 -12.37 13.10
N SER A 608 3.28 -12.56 13.65
CA SER A 608 2.59 -13.86 13.67
C SER A 608 1.11 -13.68 13.43
N GLY A 609 0.42 -14.78 13.09
CA GLY A 609 -1.04 -14.83 13.00
C GLY A 609 -1.55 -15.22 11.63
N SER A 610 -2.87 -15.32 11.54
CA SER A 610 -3.62 -15.72 10.34
C SER A 610 -4.97 -15.01 10.31
N ILE A 611 -5.61 -15.05 9.15
CA ILE A 611 -6.96 -14.50 9.00
C ILE A 611 -7.97 -15.41 9.70
N HIS A 612 -8.83 -14.81 10.52
CA HIS A 612 -9.90 -15.54 11.19
C HIS A 612 -10.90 -16.15 10.19
N PRO A 613 -11.40 -17.39 10.40
CA PRO A 613 -12.33 -18.06 9.47
C PRO A 613 -13.59 -17.25 9.15
N GLU A 614 -14.12 -16.51 10.13
CA GLU A 614 -15.28 -15.64 9.93
C GLU A 614 -15.03 -14.51 8.90
N SER A 615 -13.80 -13.99 8.84
CA SER A 615 -13.41 -13.01 7.82
C SER A 615 -13.41 -13.63 6.43
N LEU A 616 -13.00 -14.91 6.31
CA LEU A 616 -13.03 -15.65 5.03
C LEU A 616 -14.46 -15.93 4.57
N ARG A 617 -15.38 -16.18 5.51
CA ARG A 617 -16.81 -16.35 5.20
C ARG A 617 -17.43 -15.07 4.66
N ALA A 618 -17.11 -13.92 5.25
CA ALA A 618 -17.49 -12.62 4.69
C ALA A 618 -16.85 -12.36 3.31
N ALA A 619 -15.60 -12.77 3.13
CA ALA A 619 -14.87 -12.63 1.87
C ALA A 619 -15.50 -13.44 0.72
N GLU A 620 -15.94 -14.67 0.97
CA GLU A 620 -16.63 -15.48 -0.04
C GLU A 620 -17.94 -14.79 -0.45
N MET A 621 -18.74 -14.33 0.52
CA MET A 621 -19.99 -13.60 0.24
C MET A 621 -19.74 -12.34 -0.60
N LEU A 622 -18.75 -11.51 -0.26
CA LEU A 622 -18.44 -10.32 -1.06
C LEU A 622 -17.95 -10.67 -2.48
N GLY A 623 -17.22 -11.77 -2.63
CA GLY A 623 -16.81 -12.28 -3.94
C GLY A 623 -18.01 -12.67 -4.81
N GLU A 624 -19.01 -13.33 -4.23
CA GLU A 624 -20.28 -13.65 -4.92
C GLU A 624 -21.06 -12.37 -5.30
N GLN A 625 -21.11 -11.37 -4.42
CA GLN A 625 -21.80 -10.11 -4.75
C GLN A 625 -21.06 -9.31 -5.83
N ALA A 626 -19.73 -9.30 -5.82
CA ALA A 626 -18.93 -8.69 -6.88
C ALA A 626 -19.20 -9.35 -8.24
N GLU A 627 -19.26 -10.68 -8.26
CA GLU A 627 -19.63 -11.45 -9.45
C GLU A 627 -21.03 -11.09 -9.96
N ARG A 628 -22.04 -11.03 -9.07
CA ARG A 628 -23.40 -10.64 -9.41
C ARG A 628 -23.48 -9.24 -10.02
N TRP A 629 -22.71 -8.29 -9.48
CA TRP A 629 -22.69 -6.92 -9.99
C TRP A 629 -22.14 -6.86 -11.43
N LEU A 630 -21.05 -7.58 -11.69
CA LEU A 630 -20.43 -7.65 -13.01
C LEU A 630 -21.32 -8.33 -14.05
N TRP A 631 -22.03 -9.41 -13.68
CA TRP A 631 -23.01 -10.03 -14.56
C TRP A 631 -24.17 -9.08 -14.88
N ALA A 632 -24.70 -8.34 -13.89
CA ALA A 632 -25.73 -7.33 -14.11
C ALA A 632 -25.25 -6.15 -14.97
N ALA A 633 -23.95 -5.87 -14.96
CA ALA A 633 -23.31 -4.88 -15.82
C ALA A 633 -23.12 -5.36 -17.27
N GLY A 634 -23.33 -6.66 -17.54
CA GLY A 634 -23.21 -7.25 -18.87
C GLY A 634 -21.81 -7.72 -19.23
N ALA A 635 -21.03 -8.20 -18.25
CA ALA A 635 -19.79 -8.91 -18.54
C ALA A 635 -20.09 -10.18 -19.37
N ARG A 636 -19.20 -10.53 -20.30
CA ARG A 636 -19.24 -11.79 -21.07
C ARG A 636 -18.53 -12.94 -20.36
N GLN A 637 -17.63 -12.62 -19.44
CA GLN A 637 -16.90 -13.57 -18.61
C GLN A 637 -16.59 -12.92 -17.25
N VAL A 638 -16.77 -13.66 -16.16
CA VAL A 638 -16.45 -13.22 -14.80
C VAL A 638 -15.62 -14.30 -14.09
N TRP A 639 -14.63 -13.88 -13.29
CA TRP A 639 -13.89 -14.77 -12.41
C TRP A 639 -13.61 -14.10 -11.06
N ARG A 640 -13.80 -14.86 -9.98
CA ARG A 640 -13.65 -14.39 -8.61
C ARG A 640 -12.19 -14.41 -8.16
N THR A 641 -11.82 -13.44 -7.33
CA THR A 641 -10.56 -13.41 -6.60
C THR A 641 -10.79 -13.89 -5.17
N ARG A 642 -9.88 -14.73 -4.67
CA ARG A 642 -9.95 -15.23 -3.29
C ARG A 642 -8.79 -14.69 -2.45
N PRO A 643 -9.01 -14.44 -1.16
CA PRO A 643 -7.92 -14.08 -0.26
C PRO A 643 -6.98 -15.26 -0.01
N GLY A 644 -5.74 -14.95 0.37
CA GLY A 644 -4.84 -15.93 1.00
C GLY A 644 -5.21 -16.17 2.47
N GLY A 645 -4.57 -17.16 3.11
CA GLY A 645 -4.82 -17.49 4.54
C GLY A 645 -3.82 -16.90 5.54
N GLY A 646 -2.75 -16.25 5.08
CA GLY A 646 -1.71 -15.68 5.94
C GLY A 646 -2.18 -14.45 6.73
N LEU A 647 -1.28 -13.90 7.57
CA LEU A 647 -1.53 -12.67 8.32
C LEU A 647 -2.04 -11.54 7.42
N SER A 648 -3.04 -10.81 7.91
CA SER A 648 -3.54 -9.59 7.29
C SER A 648 -3.13 -8.40 8.14
N ALA A 649 -2.10 -7.69 7.70
CA ALA A 649 -1.73 -6.37 8.22
C ALA A 649 -1.72 -5.36 7.06
N GLY A 650 -0.97 -5.67 5.99
CA GLY A 650 -1.00 -4.93 4.73
C GLY A 650 -0.87 -3.40 4.89
N GLN A 651 -1.49 -2.64 3.99
CA GLN A 651 -1.44 -1.17 3.99
C GLN A 651 -2.45 -0.52 4.94
N HIS A 652 -3.42 -1.29 5.45
CA HIS A 652 -4.44 -0.84 6.39
C HIS A 652 -4.19 -1.40 7.80
N GLN A 653 -2.93 -1.63 8.18
CA GLN A 653 -2.55 -2.20 9.46
C GLN A 653 -3.11 -1.42 10.66
N ALA A 654 -3.63 -2.14 11.65
CA ALA A 654 -4.36 -1.57 12.79
C ALA A 654 -4.31 -2.48 14.03
N GLY A 655 -4.81 -1.99 15.17
CA GLY A 655 -5.17 -2.77 16.36
C GLY A 655 -4.07 -3.11 17.37
N THR A 656 -2.81 -2.88 17.02
CA THR A 656 -1.66 -3.30 17.85
C THR A 656 -1.52 -2.56 19.17
N LEU A 657 -2.15 -1.40 19.34
CA LEU A 657 -2.18 -0.58 20.56
C LEU A 657 -3.63 -0.19 20.90
N ARG A 658 -4.55 -1.15 20.75
CA ARG A 658 -6.01 -0.92 20.78
C ARG A 658 -6.46 -0.07 21.97
N MET A 659 -7.43 0.81 21.73
CA MET A 659 -8.09 1.59 22.77
C MET A 659 -9.15 0.79 23.54
N GLY A 660 -9.42 1.18 24.77
CA GLY A 660 -10.47 0.61 25.60
C GLY A 660 -10.60 1.33 26.94
N ASN A 661 -11.66 1.01 27.68
CA ASN A 661 -11.93 1.60 28.99
C ASN A 661 -11.08 0.97 30.11
N ASP A 662 -10.66 -0.28 29.93
CA ASP A 662 -9.99 -1.07 30.96
C ASP A 662 -8.51 -1.33 30.57
N PRO A 663 -7.53 -0.90 31.39
CA PRO A 663 -6.12 -1.19 31.16
C PRO A 663 -5.79 -2.69 31.13
N ALA A 664 -6.62 -3.57 31.71
CA ALA A 664 -6.42 -5.01 31.66
C ALA A 664 -6.71 -5.62 30.28
N THR A 665 -7.44 -4.90 29.41
CA THR A 665 -7.88 -5.40 28.09
C THR A 665 -7.54 -4.48 26.92
N SER A 666 -6.95 -3.31 27.19
CA SER A 666 -6.53 -2.33 26.19
C SER A 666 -5.18 -1.68 26.52
N VAL A 667 -4.52 -1.12 25.50
CA VAL A 667 -3.22 -0.43 25.66
C VAL A 667 -3.42 1.06 25.89
N THR A 668 -4.40 1.64 25.20
CA THR A 668 -4.73 3.07 25.32
C THR A 668 -6.11 3.27 25.91
N ASP A 669 -6.30 4.38 26.61
CA ASP A 669 -7.62 4.85 27.01
C ASP A 669 -8.41 5.31 25.78
N PRO A 670 -9.72 5.62 25.92
CA PRO A 670 -10.54 5.99 24.78
C PRO A 670 -10.03 7.21 24.03
N THR A 671 -9.21 8.08 24.63
CA THR A 671 -8.66 9.28 23.99
C THR A 671 -7.36 9.01 23.23
N GLY A 672 -6.81 7.80 23.31
CA GLY A 672 -5.53 7.41 22.70
C GLY A 672 -4.32 7.62 23.61
N ARG A 673 -4.52 7.95 24.90
CA ARG A 673 -3.41 8.02 25.87
C ARG A 673 -3.05 6.62 26.36
N VAL A 674 -1.77 6.30 26.47
CA VAL A 674 -1.33 5.00 27.00
C VAL A 674 -1.71 4.87 28.46
N HIS A 675 -2.34 3.77 28.85
CA HIS A 675 -2.75 3.55 30.23
C HIS A 675 -1.58 3.63 31.20
N GLY A 676 -1.78 4.34 32.31
CA GLY A 676 -0.76 4.55 33.34
C GLY A 676 0.22 5.69 33.04
N TYR A 677 0.17 6.30 31.84
CA TYR A 677 1.01 7.43 31.48
C TYR A 677 0.22 8.75 31.44
N ASP A 678 0.83 9.82 31.95
CA ASP A 678 0.21 11.15 31.95
C ASP A 678 0.35 11.87 30.60
N ASN A 679 1.39 11.51 29.82
CA ASN A 679 1.84 12.32 28.68
C ASN A 679 2.34 11.51 27.47
N LEU A 680 1.99 10.22 27.38
CA LEU A 680 2.30 9.35 26.24
C LEU A 680 1.03 9.01 25.47
N TRP A 681 1.00 9.33 24.19
CA TRP A 681 -0.18 9.26 23.34
C TRP A 681 0.09 8.47 22.07
N VAL A 682 -0.96 7.94 21.45
CA VAL A 682 -0.91 7.19 20.20
C VAL A 682 -1.92 7.78 19.22
N SER A 683 -1.47 8.06 18.00
CA SER A 683 -2.24 8.77 16.97
C SER A 683 -2.04 8.13 15.59
N ASP A 684 -2.25 6.82 15.49
CA ASP A 684 -2.30 6.09 14.22
C ASP A 684 -3.27 4.88 14.31
N GLY A 685 -3.41 4.10 13.23
CA GLY A 685 -4.35 2.97 13.15
C GLY A 685 -4.16 1.88 14.23
N SER A 686 -3.03 1.86 14.95
CA SER A 686 -2.81 0.94 16.06
C SER A 686 -3.90 1.02 17.15
N VAL A 687 -4.55 2.18 17.32
CA VAL A 687 -5.56 2.35 18.38
C VAL A 687 -6.93 1.74 18.02
N HIS A 688 -7.16 1.36 16.77
CA HIS A 688 -8.44 0.82 16.33
C HIS A 688 -8.81 -0.46 17.08
N VAL A 689 -10.08 -0.58 17.51
CA VAL A 689 -10.59 -1.83 18.12
C VAL A 689 -10.89 -2.86 17.04
N THR A 690 -11.56 -2.42 15.98
CA THR A 690 -11.84 -3.10 14.71
C THR A 690 -11.47 -2.16 13.56
N ASN A 691 -11.19 -2.66 12.35
CA ASN A 691 -10.71 -1.79 11.27
C ASN A 691 -11.78 -1.30 10.27
N GLY A 692 -13.06 -1.59 10.51
CA GLY A 692 -14.17 -1.30 9.60
C GLY A 692 -14.19 -2.19 8.35
N GLY A 693 -15.31 -2.17 7.62
CA GLY A 693 -15.43 -2.73 6.27
C GLY A 693 -15.06 -1.72 5.15
N VAL A 694 -14.24 -0.72 5.47
CA VAL A 694 -13.92 0.44 4.62
C VAL A 694 -12.47 0.89 4.80
N ASN A 695 -11.93 1.75 3.92
CA ASN A 695 -10.56 2.28 4.09
C ASN A 695 -10.44 3.13 5.38
N PRO A 696 -9.41 2.90 6.24
CA PRO A 696 -9.39 3.44 7.61
C PRO A 696 -8.83 4.86 7.75
N VAL A 697 -8.27 5.45 6.68
CA VAL A 697 -7.47 6.68 6.81
C VAL A 697 -8.25 7.86 7.37
N LEU A 698 -9.54 8.01 7.03
CA LEU A 698 -10.35 9.09 7.55
C LEU A 698 -10.63 8.92 9.04
N THR A 699 -10.87 7.70 9.51
CA THR A 699 -11.00 7.36 10.93
C THR A 699 -9.71 7.66 11.69
N ILE A 700 -8.55 7.36 11.10
CA ILE A 700 -7.24 7.69 11.68
C ILE A 700 -7.09 9.21 11.83
N LEU A 701 -7.48 10.00 10.83
CA LEU A 701 -7.43 11.47 10.89
C LEU A 701 -8.39 12.02 11.96
N ALA A 702 -9.63 11.50 12.03
CA ALA A 702 -10.62 11.91 13.03
C ALA A 702 -10.14 11.61 14.46
N LEU A 703 -9.63 10.41 14.70
CA LEU A 703 -9.05 10.04 16.00
C LEU A 703 -7.84 10.89 16.34
N ALA A 704 -6.97 11.22 15.38
CA ALA A 704 -5.82 12.09 15.60
C ALA A 704 -6.23 13.49 16.07
N PHE A 705 -7.29 14.09 15.49
CA PHE A 705 -7.84 15.35 15.99
C PHE A 705 -8.38 15.20 17.43
N ARG A 706 -9.13 14.13 17.72
CA ARG A 706 -9.68 13.87 19.05
C ARG A 706 -8.61 13.66 20.13
N THR A 707 -7.55 12.92 19.80
CA THR A 707 -6.40 12.70 20.67
C THR A 707 -5.64 14.01 20.88
N SER A 708 -5.41 14.80 19.83
CA SER A 708 -4.70 16.07 19.92
C SER A 708 -5.47 17.10 20.76
N ASP A 709 -6.78 17.21 20.59
CA ASP A 709 -7.62 18.09 21.42
C ASP A 709 -7.61 17.65 22.89
N SER A 710 -7.60 16.35 23.16
CA SER A 710 -7.44 15.82 24.51
C SER A 710 -6.08 16.19 25.09
N LEU A 711 -5.00 16.06 24.33
CA LEU A 711 -3.64 16.43 24.74
C LEU A 711 -3.56 17.92 25.07
N VAL A 712 -4.05 18.81 24.20
CA VAL A 712 -4.04 20.27 24.41
C VAL A 712 -4.81 20.67 25.68
N LYS A 713 -5.83 19.92 26.09
CA LYS A 713 -6.54 20.19 27.35
C LYS A 713 -5.76 19.74 28.61
N HIS A 714 -4.79 18.86 28.46
CA HIS A 714 -3.98 18.30 29.57
C HIS A 714 -2.62 18.99 29.74
N GLY A 715 -2.12 19.67 28.71
CA GLY A 715 -0.86 20.45 28.73
C GLY A 715 -1.13 21.94 28.76
#